data_AF-A0AA87Z2V5-F1
#
_entry.id   AF-A0AA87Z2V5-F1
#
_cell.length_a   1.000
_cell.length_b   1.000
_cell.length_c   1.000
_cell.angle_alpha   90.00
_cell.angle_beta   90.00
_cell.angle_gamma   90.00
#
_symmetry.space_group_name_H-M   'P 1'
#
loop_
_entity.id
_entity.type
_entity.pdbx_description
1 polymer ?
#
loop_
_entity_poly.entity_id
_entity_poly.type
_entity_poly.pdbx_seq_one_letter_code
_entity_poly.pdbx_strand_id
1 'polypeptide(L)'
;MFSQGTTQLNREFHLSFHTRQSYRNHLLKKQKQREQRLIRGRVFYRKEGKQSQEPIGEEVFGVLKSVCGEGQQSSILRFAMSRILEEELEIDYYKRLKDGSVRIKTSDSRYRCPFCVEDRRKYDRSKELLRHAADLSSGSYRRDLKQKAKHLALERYIKEYYHVRHRAEPSRNVQLEGPRRDEKFVWPSVGILANIKTEIRDGKHVGESGSKLRDEFIGKGFNPVKVSPLWNHLGHSGFAIVEFNKNWAGFENALAFERSFDSENCGKRAYRMDKNRGEKLYGWVAREDDYNSTNIVGGHLRKHGDLKTVSEKQAEDQRKDSKLVSKLTDTLKTKNKCLEEIASKYKETVRSFNDTVSERERILNDYNEEIRKMQQDEHDHFEKILKDHEKFRQDLKMQKEGLELREKELQQRKFHIDCERRKLINEKKKMIERATLEQKKAEEEMYLLAKEQKRQKEELHRKIMDLEKNLDKKQALELMIERYRGALEVMKHMGADEDMKLKKEMDEIKEKLQEKEEEMEALEELNQALIVKERRSNDELQEARKETINGLRNSSPRDIIGVKRLGDLNGKSFLTAAKRKFSGKEAEVKARELCSIWDSHLGDPSWHPFKVIMDNGKPVEIIDEEDEKLKNLKEELGDEVYEAVVKALKEVNQYNPSGRYIIPELWNFREDRRARLKEGVDSILKTWKTLQPKRY
;
A
#
# COMPACT_ATOMS: atom_id res chain seq x y z
N MET A 1 -20.25 30.90 -3.60
CA MET A 1 -19.58 29.76 -2.93
C MET A 1 -19.58 28.46 -3.74
N PHE A 2 -20.58 28.16 -4.60
CA PHE A 2 -20.60 26.93 -5.41
C PHE A 2 -19.63 26.87 -6.62
N SER A 3 -19.06 28.00 -7.05
CA SER A 3 -18.11 28.04 -8.18
C SER A 3 -16.65 27.76 -7.77
N GLN A 4 -16.27 28.04 -6.52
CA GLN A 4 -14.90 27.82 -6.03
C GLN A 4 -14.61 26.33 -5.74
N GLY A 5 -15.60 25.56 -5.27
CA GLY A 5 -15.44 24.14 -4.95
C GLY A 5 -15.23 23.24 -6.18
N THR A 6 -15.91 23.52 -7.30
CA THR A 6 -15.73 22.79 -8.57
C THR A 6 -14.37 23.05 -9.21
N THR A 7 -13.83 24.26 -9.04
CA THR A 7 -12.51 24.63 -9.58
C THR A 7 -11.37 23.97 -8.79
N GLN A 8 -11.57 23.75 -7.48
CA GLN A 8 -10.61 23.09 -6.60
C GLN A 8 -10.60 21.56 -6.79
N LEU A 9 -11.78 20.93 -6.92
CA LEU A 9 -11.91 19.51 -7.26
C LEU A 9 -11.30 19.17 -8.63
N ASN A 10 -11.48 20.02 -9.66
CA ASN A 10 -10.88 19.81 -10.97
C ASN A 10 -9.35 19.98 -10.96
N ARG A 11 -8.81 20.90 -10.14
CA ARG A 11 -7.35 21.05 -9.96
C ARG A 11 -6.77 19.83 -9.24
N GLU A 12 -7.42 19.33 -8.20
CA GLU A 12 -6.99 18.12 -7.49
C GLU A 12 -7.09 16.86 -8.38
N PHE A 13 -8.11 16.75 -9.23
CA PHE A 13 -8.21 15.67 -10.22
C PHE A 13 -7.12 15.74 -11.28
N HIS A 14 -6.79 16.94 -11.79
CA HIS A 14 -5.69 17.12 -12.75
C HIS A 14 -4.31 16.87 -12.14
N LEU A 15 -4.08 17.33 -10.90
CA LEU A 15 -2.86 17.05 -10.15
C LEU A 15 -2.71 15.55 -9.89
N SER A 16 -3.78 14.88 -9.43
CA SER A 16 -3.85 13.43 -9.22
C SER A 16 -3.56 12.65 -10.51
N PHE A 17 -4.15 13.06 -11.63
CA PHE A 17 -3.92 12.46 -12.94
C PHE A 17 -2.46 12.63 -13.41
N HIS A 18 -1.87 13.81 -13.27
CA HIS A 18 -0.47 14.05 -13.61
C HIS A 18 0.49 13.28 -12.69
N THR A 19 0.22 13.17 -11.39
CA THR A 19 1.01 12.32 -10.49
C THR A 19 0.89 10.84 -10.82
N ARG A 20 -0.31 10.36 -11.18
CA ARG A 20 -0.51 8.96 -11.62
C ARG A 20 0.18 8.69 -12.96
N GLN A 21 0.15 9.64 -13.90
CA GLN A 21 0.85 9.55 -15.18
C GLN A 21 2.37 9.55 -15.00
N SER A 22 2.88 10.41 -14.11
CA SER A 22 4.30 10.51 -13.77
C SER A 22 4.80 9.25 -13.05
N TYR A 23 4.02 8.72 -12.10
CA TYR A 23 4.32 7.48 -11.40
C TYR A 23 4.29 6.27 -12.34
N ARG A 24 3.30 6.22 -13.25
CA ARG A 24 3.22 5.19 -14.30
C ARG A 24 4.40 5.26 -15.26
N ASN A 25 4.82 6.46 -15.68
CA ASN A 25 6.01 6.66 -16.51
C ASN A 25 7.30 6.30 -15.76
N HIS A 26 7.39 6.58 -14.46
CA HIS A 26 8.53 6.19 -13.63
C HIS A 26 8.63 4.67 -13.48
N LEU A 27 7.51 3.99 -13.24
CA LEU A 27 7.41 2.53 -13.20
C LEU A 27 7.76 1.90 -14.55
N LEU A 28 7.26 2.44 -15.66
CA LEU A 28 7.62 2.00 -17.02
C LEU A 28 9.12 2.20 -17.31
N LYS A 29 9.74 3.27 -16.80
CA LYS A 29 11.17 3.52 -16.95
C LYS A 29 12.01 2.56 -16.10
N LYS A 30 11.57 2.24 -14.86
CA LYS A 30 12.17 1.20 -14.02
C LYS A 30 11.97 -0.20 -14.62
N GLN A 31 10.81 -0.48 -15.21
CA GLN A 31 10.52 -1.74 -15.90
C GLN A 31 11.39 -1.89 -17.15
N LYS A 32 11.55 -0.86 -17.99
CA LYS A 32 12.49 -0.87 -19.12
C LYS A 32 13.95 -1.02 -18.69
N GLN A 33 14.37 -0.39 -17.58
CA GLN A 33 15.71 -0.60 -17.02
C GLN A 33 15.91 -2.01 -16.45
N ARG A 34 14.87 -2.60 -15.82
CA ARG A 34 14.87 -4.00 -15.38
C ARG A 34 14.88 -4.97 -16.56
N GLU A 35 14.11 -4.70 -17.62
CA GLU A 35 14.11 -5.47 -18.86
C GLU A 35 15.46 -5.38 -19.58
N GLN A 36 16.11 -4.22 -19.62
CA GLN A 36 17.46 -4.11 -20.18
C GLN A 36 18.52 -4.87 -19.35
N ARG A 37 18.36 -4.95 -18.01
CA ARG A 37 19.19 -5.80 -17.14
C ARG A 37 18.90 -7.29 -17.35
N LEU A 38 17.62 -7.67 -17.48
CA LEU A 38 17.17 -9.02 -17.81
C LEU A 38 17.58 -9.45 -19.22
N ILE A 39 17.63 -8.54 -20.19
CA ILE A 39 18.13 -8.79 -21.55
C ILE A 39 19.65 -8.92 -21.53
N ARG A 40 20.39 -8.11 -20.76
CA ARG A 40 21.84 -8.31 -20.56
C ARG A 40 22.14 -9.64 -19.86
N GLY A 41 21.32 -10.05 -18.88
CA GLY A 41 21.36 -11.38 -18.27
C GLY A 41 20.98 -12.50 -19.25
N ARG A 42 19.94 -12.32 -20.06
CA ARG A 42 19.52 -13.27 -21.11
C ARG A 42 20.50 -13.38 -22.27
N VAL A 43 21.25 -12.32 -22.62
CA VAL A 43 22.29 -12.40 -23.66
C VAL A 43 23.50 -13.20 -23.16
N PHE A 44 23.76 -13.20 -21.85
CA PHE A 44 24.68 -14.15 -21.21
C PHE A 44 24.12 -15.59 -21.20
N TYR A 45 22.83 -15.78 -20.90
CA TYR A 45 22.20 -17.10 -20.83
C TYR A 45 21.81 -17.72 -22.19
N ARG A 46 21.63 -16.94 -23.27
CA ARG A 46 21.20 -17.46 -24.59
C ARG A 46 22.36 -18.00 -25.43
N LYS A 47 23.61 -17.78 -25.02
CA LYS A 47 24.77 -18.45 -25.62
C LYS A 47 24.96 -19.89 -25.13
N GLU A 48 24.31 -20.30 -24.04
CA GLU A 48 24.42 -21.67 -23.50
C GLU A 48 23.07 -22.38 -23.25
N GLY A 49 21.95 -21.66 -23.38
CA GLY A 49 20.62 -22.22 -23.10
C GLY A 49 19.92 -22.86 -24.30
N LYS A 50 20.41 -24.00 -24.79
CA LYS A 50 19.59 -25.02 -25.46
C LYS A 50 20.12 -26.42 -25.15
N GLN A 51 19.87 -26.89 -23.93
CA GLN A 51 19.60 -28.31 -23.68
C GLN A 51 18.85 -28.43 -22.35
N SER A 52 17.63 -28.93 -22.46
CA SER A 52 16.68 -29.16 -21.38
C SER A 52 16.91 -30.55 -20.78
N GLN A 53 16.97 -30.60 -19.44
CA GLN A 53 16.60 -31.72 -18.57
C GLN A 53 17.02 -33.12 -19.02
N GLU A 54 18.22 -33.56 -18.59
CA GLU A 54 18.57 -34.97 -18.41
C GLU A 54 19.62 -35.10 -17.27
N PRO A 55 19.78 -36.27 -16.63
CA PRO A 55 20.43 -36.40 -15.34
C PRO A 55 21.94 -36.14 -15.42
N ILE A 56 22.49 -35.73 -14.27
CA ILE A 56 23.86 -35.27 -13.93
C ILE A 56 25.04 -36.07 -14.54
N GLY A 57 24.78 -37.20 -15.23
CA GLY A 57 25.78 -37.95 -16.00
C GLY A 57 26.18 -37.34 -17.36
N GLU A 58 25.40 -36.41 -17.94
CA GLU A 58 25.71 -35.82 -19.26
C GLU A 58 26.70 -34.65 -19.24
N GLU A 59 26.81 -33.87 -18.15
CA GLU A 59 27.79 -32.76 -18.08
C GLU A 59 29.24 -33.27 -18.01
N VAL A 60 29.47 -34.42 -17.35
CA VAL A 60 30.75 -35.14 -17.38
C VAL A 60 31.03 -35.70 -18.78
N PHE A 61 29.98 -36.10 -19.50
CA PHE A 61 30.03 -36.57 -20.89
C PHE A 61 30.41 -35.45 -21.86
N GLY A 62 29.90 -34.22 -21.67
CA GLY A 62 30.20 -33.03 -22.48
C GLY A 62 31.63 -32.53 -22.35
N VAL A 63 32.18 -32.54 -21.13
CA VAL A 63 33.59 -32.17 -20.88
C VAL A 63 34.56 -33.22 -21.43
N LEU A 64 34.21 -34.52 -21.40
CA LEU A 64 35.03 -35.58 -21.99
C LEU A 64 34.91 -35.65 -23.52
N LYS A 65 33.77 -35.27 -24.11
CA LYS A 65 33.59 -35.13 -25.57
C LYS A 65 34.42 -34.00 -26.17
N SER A 66 34.63 -32.89 -25.44
CA SER A 66 35.43 -31.78 -25.95
C SER A 66 36.93 -32.05 -25.90
N VAL A 67 37.37 -33.03 -25.10
CA VAL A 67 38.79 -33.39 -24.90
C VAL A 67 39.22 -34.57 -25.80
N CYS A 68 38.29 -35.41 -26.25
CA CYS A 68 38.58 -36.63 -26.99
C CYS A 68 37.74 -36.74 -28.28
N GLY A 69 38.37 -36.46 -29.42
CA GLY A 69 37.75 -36.48 -30.75
C GLY A 69 37.01 -37.79 -31.08
N GLU A 70 35.87 -37.64 -31.76
CA GLU A 70 34.90 -38.71 -32.02
C GLU A 70 35.46 -39.81 -32.95
N GLY A 71 35.22 -41.07 -32.59
CA GLY A 71 35.26 -42.19 -33.55
C GLY A 71 35.61 -43.57 -33.00
N GLN A 72 36.59 -43.69 -32.10
CA GLN A 72 37.09 -45.00 -31.63
C GLN A 72 37.27 -45.13 -30.10
N GLN A 73 37.06 -44.06 -29.34
CA GLN A 73 37.28 -44.04 -27.88
C GLN A 73 36.01 -44.29 -27.03
N SER A 74 34.81 -44.35 -27.63
CA SER A 74 33.53 -44.57 -26.91
C SER A 74 33.39 -45.97 -26.27
N SER A 75 34.03 -47.00 -26.84
CA SER A 75 34.04 -48.35 -26.28
C SER A 75 35.05 -48.48 -25.12
N ILE A 76 36.21 -47.84 -25.26
CA ILE A 76 37.28 -47.80 -24.25
C ILE A 76 36.80 -47.02 -23.02
N LEU A 77 36.15 -45.87 -23.21
CA LEU A 77 35.56 -45.08 -22.13
C LEU A 77 34.45 -45.84 -21.39
N ARG A 78 33.55 -46.53 -22.12
CA ARG A 78 32.53 -47.39 -21.49
C ARG A 78 33.14 -48.57 -20.71
N PHE A 79 34.19 -49.19 -21.25
CA PHE A 79 34.90 -50.27 -20.57
C PHE A 79 35.64 -49.76 -19.33
N ALA A 80 36.28 -48.59 -19.39
CA ALA A 80 36.95 -47.95 -18.28
C ALA A 80 35.96 -47.52 -17.18
N MET A 81 34.84 -46.91 -17.53
CA MET A 81 33.79 -46.52 -16.57
C MET A 81 33.14 -47.72 -15.90
N SER A 82 32.86 -48.79 -16.64
CA SER A 82 32.34 -50.05 -16.10
C SER A 82 33.31 -50.68 -15.09
N ARG A 83 34.62 -50.59 -15.36
CA ARG A 83 35.67 -51.10 -14.48
C ARG A 83 35.87 -50.25 -13.23
N ILE A 84 35.80 -48.93 -13.34
CA ILE A 84 35.84 -48.01 -12.18
C ILE A 84 34.64 -48.26 -11.27
N LEU A 85 33.44 -48.39 -11.83
CA LEU A 85 32.23 -48.66 -11.05
C LEU A 85 32.25 -50.05 -10.40
N GLU A 86 32.82 -51.06 -11.07
CA GLU A 86 33.05 -52.40 -10.50
C GLU A 86 34.02 -52.34 -9.30
N GLU A 87 35.11 -51.58 -9.41
CA GLU A 87 36.10 -51.38 -8.33
C GLU A 87 35.50 -50.61 -7.13
N GLU A 88 34.74 -49.55 -7.36
CA GLU A 88 34.06 -48.81 -6.28
C GLU A 88 33.03 -49.68 -5.54
N LEU A 89 32.24 -50.48 -6.29
CA LEU A 89 31.29 -51.42 -5.70
C LEU A 89 32.00 -52.55 -4.94
N GLU A 90 33.11 -53.09 -5.47
CA GLU A 90 33.92 -54.10 -4.77
C GLU A 90 34.39 -53.56 -3.41
N ILE A 91 34.91 -52.33 -3.39
CA ILE A 91 35.41 -51.67 -2.18
C ILE A 91 34.28 -51.51 -1.14
N ASP A 92 33.09 -51.10 -1.55
CA ASP A 92 31.94 -50.96 -0.65
C ASP A 92 31.52 -52.31 -0.02
N TYR A 93 31.35 -53.34 -0.85
CA TYR A 93 31.00 -54.68 -0.34
C TYR A 93 32.12 -55.29 0.52
N TYR A 94 33.39 -55.01 0.22
CA TYR A 94 34.51 -55.46 1.03
C TYR A 94 34.52 -54.78 2.41
N LYS A 95 34.22 -53.46 2.47
CA LYS A 95 34.06 -52.75 3.75
C LYS A 95 32.94 -53.36 4.59
N ARG A 96 31.81 -53.71 3.97
CA ARG A 96 30.66 -54.37 4.63
C ARG A 96 30.96 -55.79 5.14
N LEU A 97 31.88 -56.50 4.49
CA LEU A 97 32.37 -57.80 4.99
C LEU A 97 33.31 -57.59 6.19
N LYS A 98 34.11 -56.52 6.17
CA LYS A 98 35.10 -56.20 7.19
C LYS A 98 34.49 -55.62 8.47
N ASP A 99 33.48 -54.78 8.36
CA ASP A 99 32.77 -54.19 9.51
C ASP A 99 31.80 -55.17 10.21
N GLY A 100 31.61 -56.36 9.63
CA GLY A 100 30.76 -57.40 10.19
C GLY A 100 29.27 -57.23 9.91
N SER A 101 28.86 -56.21 9.14
CA SER A 101 27.47 -56.01 8.71
C SER A 101 26.94 -57.19 7.88
N VAL A 102 27.84 -57.94 7.25
CA VAL A 102 27.53 -59.15 6.49
C VAL A 102 28.44 -60.31 6.94
N ARG A 103 27.87 -61.37 7.52
CA ARG A 103 28.61 -62.52 8.04
C ARG A 103 28.64 -63.69 7.06
N ILE A 104 29.84 -64.25 6.84
CA ILE A 104 30.04 -65.43 5.97
C ILE A 104 30.04 -66.76 6.75
N LYS A 105 30.20 -66.72 8.08
CA LYS A 105 30.20 -67.90 8.97
C LYS A 105 28.83 -68.04 9.62
N THR A 106 28.16 -69.18 9.41
CA THR A 106 26.79 -69.44 9.92
C THR A 106 26.77 -70.32 11.18
N SER A 107 27.81 -71.12 11.40
CA SER A 107 28.07 -71.95 12.61
C SER A 107 29.57 -72.25 12.68
N ASP A 108 30.07 -72.91 13.74
CA ASP A 108 31.52 -73.00 13.99
C ASP A 108 32.37 -73.67 12.91
N SER A 109 31.74 -74.42 12.00
CA SER A 109 32.41 -75.14 10.90
C SER A 109 31.74 -74.97 9.53
N ARG A 110 30.77 -74.06 9.34
CA ARG A 110 30.08 -73.86 8.05
C ARG A 110 30.05 -72.42 7.55
N TYR A 111 30.39 -72.27 6.27
CA TYR A 111 30.45 -71.01 5.54
C TYR A 111 29.30 -70.88 4.54
N ARG A 112 28.89 -69.65 4.24
CA ARG A 112 27.86 -69.33 3.25
C ARG A 112 28.24 -68.07 2.48
N CYS A 113 27.95 -68.04 1.18
CA CYS A 113 27.99 -66.80 0.42
C CYS A 113 26.83 -65.90 0.85
N PRO A 114 27.09 -64.69 1.37
CA PRO A 114 26.02 -63.78 1.80
C PRO A 114 25.29 -63.11 0.64
N PHE A 115 25.81 -63.23 -0.58
CA PHE A 115 25.33 -62.54 -1.76
C PHE A 115 24.45 -63.41 -2.67
N CYS A 116 24.49 -64.73 -2.49
CA CYS A 116 23.63 -65.70 -3.18
C CYS A 116 22.47 -66.12 -2.27
N VAL A 117 21.42 -65.31 -2.24
CA VAL A 117 20.25 -65.57 -1.37
C VAL A 117 19.42 -66.77 -1.85
N GLU A 118 19.36 -66.97 -3.17
CA GLU A 118 18.62 -68.06 -3.83
C GLU A 118 19.32 -69.42 -3.71
N ASP A 119 20.65 -69.44 -3.60
CA ASP A 119 21.43 -70.67 -3.42
C ASP A 119 21.66 -70.91 -1.91
N ARG A 120 20.99 -71.91 -1.34
CA ARG A 120 21.14 -72.28 0.09
C ARG A 120 22.42 -73.07 0.38
N ARG A 121 23.36 -73.10 -0.57
CA ARG A 121 24.61 -73.85 -0.47
C ARG A 121 25.43 -73.40 0.75
N LYS A 122 25.80 -74.37 1.57
CA LYS A 122 26.73 -74.22 2.70
C LYS A 122 28.02 -74.94 2.32
N TYR A 123 29.14 -74.36 2.71
CA TYR A 123 30.48 -74.88 2.43
C TYR A 123 31.13 -75.27 3.75
N ASP A 124 31.70 -76.47 3.81
CA ASP A 124 32.35 -76.97 5.03
C ASP A 124 33.80 -76.44 5.13
N ARG A 125 34.38 -75.92 4.03
CA ARG A 125 35.74 -75.38 3.99
C ARG A 125 35.78 -73.99 3.34
N SER A 126 36.61 -73.08 3.88
CA SER A 126 36.82 -71.73 3.33
C SER A 126 37.36 -71.77 1.88
N LYS A 127 38.16 -72.79 1.52
CA LYS A 127 38.63 -73.04 0.15
C LYS A 127 37.51 -73.28 -0.86
N GLU A 128 36.39 -73.88 -0.44
CA GLU A 128 35.25 -74.15 -1.32
C GLU A 128 34.41 -72.88 -1.54
N LEU A 129 34.22 -72.08 -0.48
CA LEU A 129 33.61 -70.76 -0.61
C LEU A 129 34.48 -69.82 -1.45
N LEU A 130 35.82 -69.89 -1.31
CA LEU A 130 36.74 -69.12 -2.15
C LEU A 130 36.59 -69.47 -3.64
N ARG A 131 36.47 -70.76 -3.96
CA ARG A 131 36.26 -71.23 -5.33
C ARG A 131 34.92 -70.73 -5.89
N HIS A 132 33.86 -70.81 -5.09
CA HIS A 132 32.56 -70.24 -5.46
C HIS A 132 32.63 -68.73 -5.73
N ALA A 133 33.32 -67.97 -4.89
CA ALA A 133 33.50 -66.54 -5.10
C ALA A 133 34.31 -66.25 -6.37
N ALA A 134 35.39 -67.01 -6.62
CA ALA A 134 36.22 -66.91 -7.81
C ALA A 134 35.45 -67.26 -9.10
N ASP A 135 34.68 -68.36 -9.10
CA ASP A 135 33.89 -68.79 -10.26
C ASP A 135 32.81 -67.75 -10.63
N LEU A 136 32.29 -67.03 -9.63
CA LEU A 136 31.28 -65.98 -9.83
C LEU A 136 31.90 -64.61 -10.16
N SER A 137 33.14 -64.36 -9.76
CA SER A 137 33.90 -63.15 -10.13
C SER A 137 34.52 -63.24 -11.53
N SER A 138 34.84 -64.45 -12.00
CA SER A 138 35.55 -64.70 -13.27
C SER A 138 34.67 -65.02 -14.48
N GLY A 139 33.36 -65.21 -14.31
CA GLY A 139 32.45 -65.61 -15.39
C GLY A 139 32.29 -64.54 -16.49
N SER A 140 32.42 -64.95 -17.77
CA SER A 140 32.23 -64.03 -18.91
C SER A 140 30.76 -63.92 -19.33
N TYR A 141 30.30 -62.68 -19.45
CA TYR A 141 29.14 -62.26 -20.23
C TYR A 141 27.78 -62.93 -19.89
N ARG A 142 27.16 -62.53 -18.76
CA ARG A 142 25.69 -62.39 -18.54
C ARG A 142 25.33 -62.21 -17.04
N ARG A 143 26.10 -61.44 -16.27
CA ARG A 143 25.73 -61.11 -14.88
C ARG A 143 25.91 -59.63 -14.59
N ASP A 144 24.97 -59.10 -13.83
CA ASP A 144 24.94 -57.72 -13.32
C ASP A 144 26.30 -57.35 -12.69
N LEU A 145 26.84 -56.17 -13.06
CA LEU A 145 28.08 -55.58 -12.52
C LEU A 145 28.11 -55.63 -10.99
N LYS A 146 26.96 -55.39 -10.36
CA LYS A 146 26.80 -55.42 -8.90
C LYS A 146 27.01 -56.82 -8.32
N GLN A 147 26.61 -57.88 -9.03
CA GLN A 147 26.82 -59.26 -8.59
C GLN A 147 28.28 -59.68 -8.73
N LYS A 148 28.96 -59.25 -9.79
CA LYS A 148 30.38 -59.50 -9.98
C LYS A 148 31.22 -58.81 -8.90
N ALA A 149 30.96 -57.54 -8.62
CA ALA A 149 31.62 -56.77 -7.56
C ALA A 149 31.43 -57.38 -6.16
N LYS A 150 30.22 -57.88 -5.83
CA LYS A 150 29.96 -58.61 -4.57
C LYS A 150 30.86 -59.84 -4.39
N HIS A 151 31.06 -60.62 -5.45
CA HIS A 151 31.85 -61.86 -5.39
C HIS A 151 33.36 -61.60 -5.47
N LEU A 152 33.80 -60.56 -6.17
CA LEU A 152 35.17 -60.03 -6.10
C LEU A 152 35.52 -59.61 -4.65
N ALA A 153 34.63 -58.87 -4.00
CA ALA A 153 34.80 -58.45 -2.61
C ALA A 153 34.89 -59.65 -1.65
N LEU A 154 34.03 -60.67 -1.86
CA LEU A 154 34.05 -61.91 -1.08
C LEU A 154 35.34 -62.71 -1.29
N GLU A 155 35.77 -62.86 -2.53
CA GLU A 155 37.00 -63.58 -2.90
C GLU A 155 38.22 -62.92 -2.23
N ARG A 156 38.32 -61.59 -2.33
CA ARG A 156 39.36 -60.79 -1.69
C ARG A 156 39.35 -60.95 -0.17
N TYR A 157 38.18 -60.88 0.45
CA TYR A 157 38.02 -61.06 1.90
C TYR A 157 38.46 -62.46 2.36
N ILE A 158 38.13 -63.53 1.64
CA ILE A 158 38.53 -64.89 2.01
C ILE A 158 40.03 -65.11 1.82
N LYS A 159 40.63 -64.56 0.75
CA LYS A 159 42.07 -64.60 0.51
C LYS A 159 42.86 -63.93 1.65
N GLU A 160 42.38 -62.79 2.12
CA GLU A 160 43.06 -61.98 3.14
C GLU A 160 42.94 -62.57 4.55
N TYR A 161 41.74 -63.02 4.94
CA TYR A 161 41.46 -63.40 6.33
C TYR A 161 41.36 -64.91 6.60
N TYR A 162 41.31 -65.76 5.56
CA TYR A 162 41.06 -67.21 5.71
C TYR A 162 42.03 -68.11 4.90
N HIS A 163 43.05 -67.56 4.23
CA HIS A 163 44.03 -68.32 3.44
C HIS A 163 45.44 -68.26 4.05
N VAL A 164 45.84 -69.30 4.79
CA VAL A 164 47.20 -69.45 5.34
C VAL A 164 48.13 -70.04 4.26
N ARG A 165 49.19 -69.30 3.89
CA ARG A 165 50.24 -69.72 2.94
C ARG A 165 51.08 -70.86 3.55
N HIS A 166 51.08 -72.03 2.92
CA HIS A 166 52.12 -73.05 3.16
C HIS A 166 53.44 -72.61 2.53
N ARG A 167 54.53 -72.65 3.31
CA ARG A 167 55.92 -72.56 2.85
C ARG A 167 56.20 -73.68 1.85
N ALA A 168 56.87 -73.36 0.76
CA ALA A 168 57.51 -74.35 -0.10
C ALA A 168 58.76 -74.91 0.60
N GLU A 169 58.88 -76.24 0.65
CA GLU A 169 60.10 -76.94 1.05
C GLU A 169 61.12 -76.95 -0.11
N PRO A 170 62.44 -76.90 0.16
CA PRO A 170 63.46 -76.96 -0.87
C PRO A 170 63.80 -78.41 -1.24
N SER A 171 63.79 -78.71 -2.54
CA SER A 171 64.31 -79.97 -3.08
C SER A 171 65.83 -80.07 -2.94
N ARG A 172 66.26 -81.26 -2.53
CA ARG A 172 67.63 -81.69 -2.21
C ARG A 172 68.61 -81.50 -3.39
N ASN A 173 69.76 -80.90 -3.12
CA ASN A 173 70.94 -80.97 -3.98
C ASN A 173 71.64 -82.31 -3.76
N VAL A 174 71.81 -83.09 -4.84
CA VAL A 174 72.80 -84.16 -4.91
C VAL A 174 74.13 -83.50 -5.31
N GLN A 175 75.12 -83.54 -4.42
CA GLN A 175 76.50 -83.15 -4.75
C GLN A 175 77.10 -84.18 -5.71
N LEU A 176 77.44 -83.74 -6.92
CA LEU A 176 78.32 -84.42 -7.86
C LEU A 176 79.51 -83.51 -8.11
N GLU A 177 80.72 -84.07 -8.16
CA GLU A 177 81.95 -83.33 -8.47
C GLU A 177 81.78 -82.55 -9.78
N GLY A 178 81.70 -81.22 -9.65
CA GLY A 178 81.60 -80.33 -10.80
C GLY A 178 82.93 -80.24 -11.56
N PRO A 179 82.91 -79.79 -12.84
CA PRO A 179 84.12 -79.51 -13.59
C PRO A 179 85.03 -78.55 -12.81
N ARG A 180 86.36 -78.73 -12.93
CA ARG A 180 87.34 -77.88 -12.23
C ARG A 180 87.10 -76.41 -12.62
N ARG A 181 87.17 -75.48 -11.66
CA ARG A 181 86.79 -74.05 -11.86
C ARG A 181 87.49 -73.36 -13.03
N ASP A 182 88.68 -73.84 -13.40
CA ASP A 182 89.51 -73.25 -14.45
C ASP A 182 89.34 -73.94 -15.82
N GLU A 183 88.47 -74.93 -15.91
CA GLU A 183 88.29 -75.69 -17.13
C GLU A 183 87.47 -74.93 -18.16
N LYS A 184 88.04 -74.77 -19.37
CA LYS A 184 87.41 -74.04 -20.46
C LYS A 184 86.74 -74.98 -21.46
N PHE A 185 85.53 -74.58 -21.81
CA PHE A 185 84.68 -75.24 -22.80
C PHE A 185 84.48 -74.32 -24.00
N VAL A 186 84.24 -74.90 -25.16
CA VAL A 186 83.79 -74.14 -26.32
C VAL A 186 82.32 -73.79 -26.16
N TRP A 187 81.95 -72.54 -26.39
CA TRP A 187 80.58 -72.03 -26.32
C TRP A 187 80.15 -71.45 -27.68
N PRO A 188 79.01 -71.88 -28.27
CA PRO A 188 78.08 -72.92 -27.80
C PRO A 188 78.75 -74.29 -27.60
N SER A 189 78.19 -75.08 -26.69
CA SER A 189 78.75 -76.38 -26.30
C SER A 189 78.73 -77.36 -27.46
N VAL A 190 79.86 -77.99 -27.72
CA VAL A 190 80.09 -78.88 -28.86
C VAL A 190 80.74 -80.17 -28.38
N GLY A 191 80.22 -81.31 -28.84
CA GLY A 191 80.85 -82.61 -28.74
C GLY A 191 81.70 -82.91 -29.97
N ILE A 192 82.77 -83.67 -29.80
CA ILE A 192 83.64 -84.17 -30.86
C ILE A 192 83.42 -85.67 -30.93
N LEU A 193 83.11 -86.16 -32.13
CA LEU A 193 83.02 -87.57 -32.44
C LEU A 193 84.19 -87.95 -33.33
N ALA A 194 84.90 -89.01 -32.98
CA ALA A 194 86.12 -89.48 -33.66
C ALA A 194 86.01 -90.96 -34.01
N ASN A 195 86.90 -91.40 -34.91
CA ASN A 195 86.95 -92.77 -35.43
C ASN A 195 85.70 -93.17 -36.24
N ILE A 196 85.09 -92.22 -36.94
CA ILE A 196 83.95 -92.49 -37.82
C ILE A 196 84.46 -93.29 -39.02
N LYS A 197 83.86 -94.47 -39.25
CA LYS A 197 84.20 -95.34 -40.39
C LYS A 197 84.00 -94.61 -41.71
N THR A 198 85.00 -94.69 -42.59
CA THR A 198 84.96 -94.12 -43.94
C THR A 198 85.32 -95.17 -44.97
N GLU A 199 84.69 -95.10 -46.14
CA GLU A 199 84.99 -95.91 -47.32
C GLU A 199 85.70 -95.04 -48.35
N ILE A 200 86.66 -95.60 -49.11
CA ILE A 200 87.27 -94.90 -50.22
C ILE A 200 86.41 -95.14 -51.47
N ARG A 201 85.83 -94.06 -52.01
CA ARG A 201 85.14 -94.06 -53.30
C ARG A 201 85.74 -92.96 -54.17
N ASP A 202 86.15 -93.30 -55.39
CA ASP A 202 86.78 -92.38 -56.35
C ASP A 202 87.98 -91.59 -55.77
N GLY A 203 88.81 -92.26 -54.97
CA GLY A 203 90.01 -91.67 -54.36
C GLY A 203 89.73 -90.70 -53.19
N LYS A 204 88.48 -90.55 -52.75
CA LYS A 204 88.09 -89.74 -51.59
C LYS A 204 87.42 -90.58 -50.50
N HIS A 205 87.63 -90.19 -49.25
CA HIS A 205 86.93 -90.77 -48.11
C HIS A 205 85.47 -90.29 -48.07
N VAL A 206 84.52 -91.22 -48.02
CA VAL A 206 83.10 -90.96 -47.79
C VAL A 206 82.65 -91.68 -46.52
N GLY A 207 81.73 -91.08 -45.77
CA GLY A 207 81.20 -91.63 -44.52
C GLY A 207 79.68 -91.54 -44.47
N GLU A 208 79.08 -92.17 -43.45
CA GLU A 208 77.64 -92.05 -43.22
C GLU A 208 77.22 -90.60 -42.94
N SER A 209 75.97 -90.25 -43.28
CA SER A 209 75.42 -88.93 -42.97
C SER A 209 75.35 -88.71 -41.47
N GLY A 210 75.79 -87.52 -41.01
CA GLY A 210 75.70 -87.13 -39.61
C GLY A 210 74.27 -87.13 -39.05
N SER A 211 73.23 -87.04 -39.90
CA SER A 211 71.82 -87.12 -39.45
C SER A 211 71.49 -88.44 -38.76
N LYS A 212 72.05 -89.56 -39.20
CA LYS A 212 71.82 -90.88 -38.58
C LYS A 212 72.39 -90.93 -37.16
N LEU A 213 73.61 -90.42 -36.98
CA LEU A 213 74.26 -90.29 -35.67
C LEU A 213 73.52 -89.31 -34.76
N ARG A 214 73.01 -88.20 -35.32
CA ARG A 214 72.18 -87.25 -34.58
C ARG A 214 70.93 -87.93 -34.03
N ASP A 215 70.21 -88.69 -34.85
CA ASP A 215 68.96 -89.33 -34.45
C ASP A 215 69.21 -90.43 -33.40
N GLU A 216 70.33 -91.17 -33.52
CA GLU A 216 70.78 -92.10 -32.47
C GLU A 216 71.05 -91.38 -31.14
N PHE A 217 71.77 -90.26 -31.17
CA PHE A 217 72.07 -89.47 -29.96
C PHE A 217 70.83 -88.78 -29.37
N ILE A 218 69.83 -88.45 -30.18
CA ILE A 218 68.50 -88.03 -29.69
C ILE A 218 67.84 -89.18 -28.94
N GLY A 219 67.87 -90.40 -29.50
CA GLY A 219 67.34 -91.61 -28.84
C GLY A 219 68.02 -91.94 -27.50
N LYS A 220 69.30 -91.58 -27.36
CA LYS A 220 70.08 -91.69 -26.09
C LYS A 220 69.83 -90.54 -25.11
N GLY A 221 68.98 -89.58 -25.46
CA GLY A 221 68.62 -88.44 -24.59
C GLY A 221 69.62 -87.28 -24.61
N PHE A 222 70.64 -87.31 -25.46
CA PHE A 222 71.62 -86.21 -25.56
C PHE A 222 71.09 -85.00 -26.33
N ASN A 223 70.02 -85.17 -27.12
CA ASN A 223 69.35 -84.09 -27.85
C ASN A 223 70.30 -83.11 -28.58
N PRO A 224 71.25 -83.58 -29.40
CA PRO A 224 72.06 -82.67 -30.22
C PRO A 224 71.20 -81.96 -31.26
N VAL A 225 71.51 -80.69 -31.51
CA VAL A 225 70.88 -79.89 -32.57
C VAL A 225 71.33 -80.40 -33.94
N LYS A 226 72.61 -80.78 -34.07
CA LYS A 226 73.20 -81.21 -35.34
C LYS A 226 74.43 -82.07 -35.13
N VAL A 227 74.68 -83.03 -36.03
CA VAL A 227 75.97 -83.73 -36.13
C VAL A 227 76.54 -83.46 -37.51
N SER A 228 77.66 -82.74 -37.56
CA SER A 228 78.29 -82.21 -38.77
C SER A 228 79.63 -82.92 -39.02
N PRO A 229 79.75 -83.82 -40.00
CA PRO A 229 81.04 -84.40 -40.36
C PRO A 229 82.02 -83.33 -40.85
N LEU A 230 83.29 -83.48 -40.48
CA LEU A 230 84.37 -82.56 -40.88
C LEU A 230 85.05 -83.07 -42.15
N TRP A 231 85.26 -82.17 -43.12
CA TRP A 231 85.75 -82.52 -44.46
C TRP A 231 87.08 -81.83 -44.76
N ASN A 232 88.02 -82.57 -45.34
CA ASN A 232 89.28 -82.06 -45.86
C ASN A 232 89.41 -82.35 -47.38
N HIS A 233 90.55 -82.00 -47.98
CA HIS A 233 90.79 -82.22 -49.41
C HIS A 233 90.75 -83.71 -49.83
N LEU A 234 90.92 -84.64 -48.88
CA LEU A 234 90.82 -86.08 -49.08
C LEU A 234 89.41 -86.64 -48.84
N GLY A 235 88.43 -85.79 -48.50
CA GLY A 235 87.06 -86.17 -48.20
C GLY A 235 86.73 -86.13 -46.70
N HIS A 236 85.93 -87.08 -46.22
CA HIS A 236 85.48 -87.18 -44.85
C HIS A 236 86.66 -87.46 -43.90
N SER A 237 86.88 -86.60 -42.90
CA SER A 237 88.08 -86.67 -42.03
C SER A 237 88.06 -87.76 -40.96
N GLY A 238 86.94 -88.46 -40.81
CA GLY A 238 86.73 -89.43 -39.72
C GLY A 238 86.32 -88.77 -38.39
N PHE A 239 86.14 -87.45 -38.39
CA PHE A 239 85.63 -86.66 -37.27
C PHE A 239 84.28 -86.01 -37.62
N ALA A 240 83.44 -85.82 -36.61
CA ALA A 240 82.25 -85.00 -36.68
C ALA A 240 82.09 -84.13 -35.44
N ILE A 241 81.40 -83.01 -35.60
CA ILE A 241 81.05 -82.05 -34.57
C ILE A 241 79.59 -82.26 -34.20
N VAL A 242 79.35 -82.53 -32.92
CA VAL A 242 78.02 -82.67 -32.32
C VAL A 242 77.65 -81.33 -31.70
N GLU A 243 76.79 -80.56 -32.34
CA GLU A 243 76.35 -79.24 -31.89
C GLU A 243 75.15 -79.37 -30.93
N PHE A 244 75.23 -78.72 -29.76
CA PHE A 244 74.13 -78.68 -28.79
C PHE A 244 73.47 -77.29 -28.73
N ASN A 245 72.35 -77.19 -28.00
CA ASN A 245 71.66 -75.91 -27.79
C ASN A 245 72.58 -74.87 -27.12
N LYS A 246 72.40 -73.59 -27.46
CA LYS A 246 73.26 -72.50 -26.96
C LYS A 246 73.02 -72.12 -25.49
N ASN A 247 72.00 -72.71 -24.87
CA ASN A 247 71.59 -72.44 -23.49
C ASN A 247 72.23 -73.43 -22.51
N TRP A 248 72.02 -73.21 -21.22
CA TRP A 248 72.54 -74.09 -20.16
C TRP A 248 72.09 -75.54 -20.29
N ALA A 249 70.86 -75.80 -20.76
CA ALA A 249 70.38 -77.16 -21.03
C ALA A 249 71.18 -77.86 -22.15
N GLY A 250 71.58 -77.13 -23.20
CA GLY A 250 72.45 -77.68 -24.24
C GLY A 250 73.86 -78.00 -23.75
N PHE A 251 74.38 -77.23 -22.79
CA PHE A 251 75.64 -77.57 -22.12
C PHE A 251 75.52 -78.83 -21.25
N GLU A 252 74.45 -78.97 -20.48
CA GLU A 252 74.18 -80.18 -19.68
C GLU A 252 74.07 -81.43 -20.56
N ASN A 253 73.39 -81.30 -21.70
CA ASN A 253 73.28 -82.34 -22.72
C ASN A 253 74.64 -82.74 -23.30
N ALA A 254 75.52 -81.77 -23.58
CA ALA A 254 76.87 -82.03 -24.04
C ALA A 254 77.70 -82.82 -23.02
N LEU A 255 77.61 -82.46 -21.73
CA LEU A 255 78.27 -83.21 -20.67
C LEU A 255 77.69 -84.62 -20.51
N ALA A 256 76.39 -84.81 -20.71
CA ALA A 256 75.78 -86.14 -20.70
C ALA A 256 76.30 -87.02 -21.85
N PHE A 257 76.48 -86.43 -23.04
CA PHE A 257 77.12 -87.10 -24.18
C PHE A 257 78.53 -87.57 -23.84
N GLU A 258 79.41 -86.71 -23.32
CA GLU A 258 80.77 -87.10 -22.93
C GLU A 258 80.78 -88.19 -21.86
N ARG A 259 79.98 -88.05 -20.80
CA ARG A 259 79.88 -89.07 -19.74
C ARG A 259 79.48 -90.44 -20.28
N SER A 260 78.58 -90.49 -21.25
CA SER A 260 78.18 -91.76 -21.87
C SER A 260 79.35 -92.42 -22.58
N PHE A 261 80.09 -91.68 -23.41
CA PHE A 261 81.25 -92.23 -24.12
C PHE A 261 82.38 -92.61 -23.15
N ASP A 262 82.64 -91.82 -22.11
CA ASP A 262 83.60 -92.15 -21.06
C ASP A 262 83.21 -93.45 -20.32
N SER A 263 81.92 -93.65 -20.02
CA SER A 263 81.43 -94.85 -19.31
C SER A 263 81.60 -96.15 -20.10
N GLU A 264 81.59 -96.07 -21.43
CA GLU A 264 81.86 -97.18 -22.34
C GLU A 264 83.36 -97.36 -22.65
N ASN A 265 84.23 -96.61 -21.96
CA ASN A 265 85.67 -96.49 -22.22
C ASN A 265 85.98 -96.06 -23.67
N CYS A 266 85.09 -95.24 -24.24
CA CYS A 266 85.17 -94.65 -25.58
C CYS A 266 85.39 -93.12 -25.51
N GLY A 267 85.95 -92.64 -24.40
CA GLY A 267 86.30 -91.24 -24.20
C GLY A 267 87.56 -90.79 -24.92
N LYS A 268 87.86 -89.49 -24.82
CA LYS A 268 89.07 -88.86 -25.39
C LYS A 268 90.37 -89.55 -24.98
N ARG A 269 90.46 -89.93 -23.69
CA ARG A 269 91.66 -90.58 -23.14
C ARG A 269 91.89 -91.95 -23.78
N ALA A 270 90.83 -92.75 -23.92
CA ALA A 270 90.90 -94.04 -24.60
C ALA A 270 91.29 -93.86 -26.08
N TYR A 271 90.68 -92.88 -26.77
CA TYR A 271 91.02 -92.56 -28.16
C TYR A 271 92.52 -92.27 -28.37
N ARG A 272 93.16 -91.58 -27.42
CA ARG A 272 94.60 -91.26 -27.50
C ARG A 272 95.50 -92.46 -27.20
N MET A 273 95.09 -93.39 -26.34
CA MET A 273 95.93 -94.48 -25.84
C MET A 273 95.80 -95.77 -26.65
N ASP A 274 94.64 -96.04 -27.23
CA ASP A 274 94.39 -97.30 -27.94
C ASP A 274 95.16 -97.39 -29.26
N LYS A 275 96.08 -98.36 -29.34
CA LYS A 275 96.87 -98.67 -30.54
C LYS A 275 96.06 -99.38 -31.63
N ASN A 276 94.96 -100.04 -31.26
CA ASN A 276 94.03 -100.70 -32.19
C ASN A 276 92.58 -100.32 -31.86
N ARG A 277 92.09 -99.26 -32.52
CA ARG A 277 90.82 -98.59 -32.17
C ARG A 277 89.55 -99.31 -32.64
N GLY A 278 89.69 -100.33 -33.49
CA GLY A 278 88.57 -101.08 -34.07
C GLY A 278 87.52 -100.18 -34.75
N GLU A 279 86.27 -100.62 -34.73
CA GLU A 279 85.13 -99.90 -35.31
C GLU A 279 84.36 -99.04 -34.27
N LYS A 280 84.88 -98.87 -33.05
CA LYS A 280 84.21 -98.10 -32.00
C LYS A 280 84.29 -96.60 -32.25
N LEU A 281 83.20 -95.89 -32.00
CA LEU A 281 83.18 -94.42 -32.00
C LEU A 281 83.72 -93.88 -30.68
N TYR A 282 84.42 -92.75 -30.72
CA TYR A 282 84.91 -92.08 -29.53
C TYR A 282 84.32 -90.67 -29.44
N GLY A 283 83.86 -90.28 -28.26
CA GLY A 283 83.11 -89.03 -28.05
C GLY A 283 83.58 -88.27 -26.81
N TRP A 284 83.72 -86.95 -26.92
CA TRP A 284 84.00 -86.06 -25.77
C TRP A 284 83.52 -84.64 -26.04
N VAL A 285 83.43 -83.80 -25.01
CA VAL A 285 83.10 -82.37 -25.18
C VAL A 285 84.36 -81.59 -25.54
N ALA A 286 84.24 -80.66 -26.47
CA ALA A 286 85.33 -79.80 -26.93
C ALA A 286 85.86 -78.90 -25.79
N ARG A 287 87.15 -79.07 -25.47
CA ARG A 287 87.86 -78.32 -24.42
C ARG A 287 89.01 -77.50 -25.01
N GLU A 288 89.76 -76.81 -24.15
CA GLU A 288 90.87 -75.94 -24.53
C GLU A 288 91.90 -76.61 -25.46
N ASP A 289 92.25 -77.87 -25.21
CA ASP A 289 93.21 -78.59 -26.04
C ASP A 289 92.65 -78.99 -27.41
N ASP A 290 91.34 -79.24 -27.53
CA ASP A 290 90.69 -79.45 -28.84
C ASP A 290 90.63 -78.14 -29.62
N TYR A 291 90.22 -77.06 -28.95
CA TYR A 291 90.10 -75.71 -29.50
C TYR A 291 91.44 -75.19 -30.01
N ASN A 292 92.53 -75.45 -29.29
CA ASN A 292 93.89 -75.04 -29.65
C ASN A 292 94.59 -76.02 -30.59
N SER A 293 93.96 -77.14 -30.95
CA SER A 293 94.60 -78.13 -31.82
C SER A 293 94.79 -77.57 -33.24
N THR A 294 95.89 -77.98 -33.89
CA THR A 294 96.24 -77.56 -35.26
C THR A 294 95.53 -78.38 -36.34
N ASN A 295 94.70 -79.34 -35.92
CA ASN A 295 93.96 -80.20 -36.84
C ASN A 295 92.63 -79.55 -37.27
N ILE A 296 91.88 -80.25 -38.13
CA ILE A 296 90.59 -79.79 -38.65
C ILE A 296 89.55 -79.50 -37.57
N VAL A 297 89.58 -80.23 -36.45
CA VAL A 297 88.66 -80.04 -35.31
C VAL A 297 88.96 -78.69 -34.66
N GLY A 298 90.21 -78.40 -34.31
CA GLY A 298 90.56 -77.11 -33.69
C GLY A 298 90.29 -75.92 -34.61
N GLY A 299 90.58 -76.07 -35.92
CA GLY A 299 90.22 -75.05 -36.91
C GLY A 299 88.72 -74.76 -36.99
N HIS A 300 87.87 -75.79 -36.89
CA HIS A 300 86.41 -75.64 -36.87
C HIS A 300 85.93 -74.96 -35.58
N LEU A 301 86.42 -75.40 -34.42
CA LEU A 301 86.00 -74.86 -33.12
C LEU A 301 86.28 -73.36 -32.99
N ARG A 302 87.47 -72.90 -33.41
CA ARG A 302 87.83 -71.46 -33.39
C ARG A 302 86.95 -70.58 -34.28
N LYS A 303 86.36 -71.15 -35.32
CA LYS A 303 85.49 -70.41 -36.25
C LYS A 303 84.05 -70.26 -35.72
N HIS A 304 83.62 -71.18 -34.86
CA HIS A 304 82.20 -71.36 -34.51
C HIS A 304 81.89 -71.28 -33.01
N GLY A 305 82.89 -71.17 -32.14
CA GLY A 305 82.66 -70.97 -30.71
C GLY A 305 83.77 -70.18 -30.04
N ASP A 306 83.46 -69.68 -28.85
CA ASP A 306 84.40 -68.99 -27.96
C ASP A 306 84.81 -69.94 -26.83
N LEU A 307 86.09 -69.95 -26.49
CA LEU A 307 86.59 -70.71 -25.36
C LEU A 307 86.37 -69.93 -24.06
N LYS A 308 85.48 -70.42 -23.16
CA LYS A 308 85.16 -69.79 -21.88
C LYS A 308 84.99 -70.82 -20.77
N THR A 309 85.27 -70.41 -19.53
CA THR A 309 84.90 -71.18 -18.32
C THR A 309 83.39 -71.09 -18.06
N VAL A 310 82.85 -72.03 -17.29
CA VAL A 310 81.45 -71.98 -16.81
C VAL A 310 81.18 -70.69 -16.02
N SER A 311 82.13 -70.26 -15.18
CA SER A 311 82.00 -69.05 -14.36
C SER A 311 81.96 -67.78 -15.21
N GLU A 312 82.77 -67.66 -16.26
CA GLU A 312 82.74 -66.51 -17.17
C GLU A 312 81.41 -66.40 -17.92
N LYS A 313 80.87 -67.55 -18.39
CA LYS A 313 79.58 -67.60 -19.07
C LYS A 313 78.42 -67.25 -18.12
N GLN A 314 78.45 -67.77 -16.90
CA GLN A 314 77.47 -67.43 -15.87
C GLN A 314 77.49 -65.94 -15.51
N ALA A 315 78.68 -65.36 -15.34
CA ALA A 315 78.85 -63.93 -15.10
C ALA A 315 78.42 -63.06 -16.28
N GLU A 316 78.59 -63.52 -17.53
CA GLU A 316 78.08 -62.84 -18.73
C GLU A 316 76.55 -62.78 -18.73
N ASP A 317 75.87 -63.91 -18.49
CA ASP A 317 74.40 -63.97 -18.48
C ASP A 317 73.83 -63.19 -17.29
N GLN A 318 74.40 -63.30 -16.09
CA GLN A 318 74.01 -62.50 -14.93
C GLN A 318 74.14 -60.99 -15.17
N ARG A 319 75.19 -60.55 -15.88
CA ARG A 319 75.35 -59.12 -16.25
C ARG A 319 74.25 -58.66 -17.21
N LYS A 320 73.86 -59.50 -18.18
CA LYS A 320 72.77 -59.20 -19.11
C LYS A 320 71.43 -59.09 -18.37
N ASP A 321 71.15 -60.03 -17.48
CA ASP A 321 69.92 -60.03 -16.68
C ASP A 321 69.87 -58.83 -15.74
N SER A 322 70.97 -58.53 -15.04
CA SER A 322 71.05 -57.37 -14.15
C SER A 322 70.82 -56.06 -14.88
N LYS A 323 71.36 -55.90 -16.11
CA LYS A 323 71.14 -54.72 -16.95
C LYS A 323 69.69 -54.60 -17.44
N LEU A 324 69.02 -55.72 -17.68
CA LEU A 324 67.60 -55.72 -18.04
C LEU A 324 66.74 -55.32 -16.84
N VAL A 325 66.99 -55.93 -15.68
CA VAL A 325 66.29 -55.62 -14.43
C VAL A 325 66.47 -54.16 -14.04
N SER A 326 67.68 -53.60 -14.16
CA SER A 326 67.92 -52.18 -13.86
C SER A 326 67.10 -51.26 -14.77
N LYS A 327 67.11 -51.50 -16.09
CA LYS A 327 66.30 -50.73 -17.06
C LYS A 327 64.81 -50.80 -16.79
N LEU A 328 64.29 -51.99 -16.49
CA LEU A 328 62.88 -52.18 -16.14
C LEU A 328 62.54 -51.46 -14.83
N THR A 329 63.44 -51.51 -13.84
CA THR A 329 63.26 -50.82 -12.56
C THR A 329 63.19 -49.30 -12.74
N ASP A 330 64.07 -48.73 -13.56
CA ASP A 330 64.07 -47.29 -13.86
C ASP A 330 62.80 -46.87 -14.63
N THR A 331 62.34 -47.72 -15.56
CA THR A 331 61.07 -47.51 -16.27
C THR A 331 59.89 -47.55 -15.30
N LEU A 332 59.89 -48.48 -14.34
CA LEU A 332 58.82 -48.60 -13.35
C LEU A 332 58.81 -47.39 -12.39
N LYS A 333 59.98 -46.93 -11.94
CA LYS A 333 60.11 -45.72 -11.12
C LYS A 333 59.57 -44.48 -11.82
N THR A 334 59.95 -44.27 -13.07
CA THR A 334 59.50 -43.11 -13.86
C THR A 334 57.99 -43.15 -14.11
N LYS A 335 57.42 -44.33 -14.41
CA LYS A 335 55.97 -44.49 -14.56
C LYS A 335 55.21 -44.26 -13.26
N ASN A 336 55.72 -44.75 -12.12
CA ASN A 336 55.10 -44.50 -10.82
C ASN A 336 55.11 -43.02 -10.46
N LYS A 337 56.23 -42.31 -10.68
CA LYS A 337 56.29 -40.86 -10.48
C LYS A 337 55.27 -40.10 -11.34
N CYS A 338 55.11 -40.51 -12.61
CA CYS A 338 54.11 -39.92 -13.49
C CYS A 338 52.67 -40.16 -12.99
N LEU A 339 52.38 -41.35 -12.44
CA LEU A 339 51.08 -41.64 -11.84
C LEU A 339 50.80 -40.77 -10.61
N GLU A 340 51.79 -40.56 -9.75
CA GLU A 340 51.67 -39.67 -8.57
C GLU A 340 51.37 -38.22 -8.99
N GLU A 341 52.06 -37.71 -10.01
CA GLU A 341 51.83 -36.36 -10.55
C GLU A 341 50.41 -36.21 -11.12
N ILE A 342 49.92 -37.20 -11.87
CA ILE A 342 48.54 -37.21 -12.40
C ILE A 342 47.54 -37.25 -11.25
N ALA A 343 47.77 -38.08 -10.25
CA ALA A 343 46.89 -38.17 -9.08
C ALA A 343 46.84 -36.86 -8.29
N SER A 344 47.96 -36.13 -8.17
CA SER A 344 47.99 -34.81 -7.53
C SER A 344 47.19 -33.78 -8.34
N LYS A 345 47.45 -33.70 -9.66
CA LYS A 345 46.71 -32.78 -10.55
C LYS A 345 45.21 -33.06 -10.55
N TYR A 346 44.81 -34.32 -10.54
CA TYR A 346 43.40 -34.70 -10.45
C TYR A 346 42.76 -34.18 -9.17
N LYS A 347 43.40 -34.38 -8.00
CA LYS A 347 42.89 -33.88 -6.72
C LYS A 347 42.77 -32.35 -6.69
N GLU A 348 43.75 -31.64 -7.23
CA GLU A 348 43.71 -30.18 -7.35
C GLU A 348 42.57 -29.72 -8.26
N THR A 349 42.39 -30.38 -9.40
CA THR A 349 41.32 -30.06 -10.35
C THR A 349 39.93 -30.27 -9.72
N VAL A 350 39.74 -31.39 -9.01
CA VAL A 350 38.48 -31.67 -8.30
C VAL A 350 38.21 -30.64 -7.22
N ARG A 351 39.23 -30.21 -6.47
CA ARG A 351 39.07 -29.16 -5.45
C ARG A 351 38.65 -27.84 -6.08
N SER A 352 39.38 -27.38 -7.09
CA SER A 352 39.06 -26.15 -7.84
C SER A 352 37.64 -26.18 -8.41
N PHE A 353 37.23 -27.31 -8.99
CA PHE A 353 35.87 -27.49 -9.49
C PHE A 353 34.82 -27.34 -8.39
N ASN A 354 34.98 -28.05 -7.26
CA ASN A 354 34.05 -27.95 -6.13
C ASN A 354 33.95 -26.54 -5.55
N ASP A 355 35.07 -25.81 -5.48
CA ASP A 355 35.09 -24.42 -5.03
C ASP A 355 34.24 -23.53 -5.96
N THR A 356 34.38 -23.71 -7.29
CA THR A 356 33.58 -22.97 -8.28
C THR A 356 32.10 -23.33 -8.25
N VAL A 357 31.76 -24.60 -8.01
CA VAL A 357 30.37 -25.05 -7.85
C VAL A 357 29.76 -24.41 -6.60
N SER A 358 30.49 -24.40 -5.49
CA SER A 358 30.05 -23.79 -4.23
C SER A 358 29.84 -22.27 -4.37
N GLU A 359 30.70 -21.58 -5.11
CA GLU A 359 30.54 -20.16 -5.43
C GLU A 359 29.26 -19.92 -6.26
N ARG A 360 29.04 -20.74 -7.30
CA ARG A 360 27.85 -20.66 -8.14
C ARG A 360 26.57 -20.89 -7.35
N GLU A 361 26.56 -21.89 -6.46
CA GLU A 361 25.41 -22.17 -5.58
C GLU A 361 25.13 -21.01 -4.64
N ARG A 362 26.17 -20.38 -4.06
CA ARG A 362 26.01 -19.19 -3.21
C ARG A 362 25.35 -18.04 -3.96
N ILE A 363 25.85 -17.72 -5.15
CA ILE A 363 25.31 -16.65 -5.99
C ILE A 363 23.84 -16.94 -6.38
N LEU A 364 23.53 -18.19 -6.73
CA LEU A 364 22.16 -18.59 -7.06
C LEU A 364 21.22 -18.47 -5.85
N ASN A 365 21.69 -18.86 -4.66
CA ASN A 365 20.92 -18.73 -3.43
C ASN A 365 20.65 -17.26 -3.09
N ASP A 366 21.66 -16.39 -3.16
CA ASP A 366 21.51 -14.94 -2.94
C ASP A 366 20.52 -14.32 -3.93
N TYR A 367 20.64 -14.67 -5.22
CA TYR A 367 19.71 -14.21 -6.25
C TYR A 367 18.27 -14.68 -5.99
N ASN A 368 18.08 -15.94 -5.61
CA ASN A 368 16.76 -16.50 -5.30
C ASN A 368 16.15 -15.87 -4.03
N GLU A 369 16.98 -15.54 -3.05
CA GLU A 369 16.55 -14.83 -1.84
C GLU A 369 16.11 -13.41 -2.15
N GLU A 370 16.86 -12.69 -2.99
CA GLU A 370 16.48 -11.35 -3.44
C GLU A 370 15.18 -11.36 -4.27
N ILE A 371 14.96 -12.37 -5.11
CA ILE A 371 13.66 -12.55 -5.80
C ILE A 371 12.54 -12.72 -4.77
N ARG A 372 12.72 -13.58 -3.77
CA ARG A 372 11.69 -13.83 -2.75
C ARG A 372 11.37 -12.56 -1.95
N LYS A 373 12.38 -11.79 -1.54
CA LYS A 373 12.18 -10.49 -0.88
C LYS A 373 11.43 -9.50 -1.78
N MET A 374 11.84 -9.35 -3.04
CA MET A 374 11.14 -8.46 -3.97
C MET A 374 9.68 -8.86 -4.18
N GLN A 375 9.39 -10.16 -4.29
CA GLN A 375 8.02 -10.66 -4.41
C GLN A 375 7.21 -10.39 -3.14
N GLN A 376 7.82 -10.58 -1.97
CA GLN A 376 7.17 -10.29 -0.69
C GLN A 376 6.87 -8.79 -0.55
N ASP A 377 7.83 -7.92 -0.86
CA ASP A 377 7.64 -6.47 -0.82
C ASP A 377 6.52 -6.00 -1.76
N GLU A 378 6.44 -6.58 -2.97
CA GLU A 378 5.36 -6.32 -3.92
C GLU A 378 4.01 -6.80 -3.37
N HIS A 379 3.95 -8.01 -2.81
CA HIS A 379 2.75 -8.55 -2.18
C HIS A 379 2.27 -7.69 -1.00
N ASP A 380 3.16 -7.29 -0.10
CA ASP A 380 2.86 -6.45 1.07
C ASP A 380 2.38 -5.07 0.63
N HIS A 381 2.99 -4.49 -0.43
CA HIS A 381 2.55 -3.23 -1.00
C HIS A 381 1.12 -3.33 -1.57
N PHE A 382 0.82 -4.39 -2.31
CA PHE A 382 -0.52 -4.61 -2.85
C PHE A 382 -1.54 -4.89 -1.74
N GLU A 383 -1.19 -5.67 -0.73
CA GLU A 383 -2.07 -5.92 0.41
C GLU A 383 -2.42 -4.61 1.15
N LYS A 384 -1.43 -3.72 1.34
CA LYS A 384 -1.66 -2.39 1.90
C LYS A 384 -2.61 -1.55 1.03
N ILE A 385 -2.42 -1.51 -0.29
CA ILE A 385 -3.31 -0.81 -1.21
C ILE A 385 -4.74 -1.35 -1.11
N LEU A 386 -4.91 -2.67 -1.03
CA LEU A 386 -6.23 -3.30 -0.90
C LEU A 386 -6.90 -2.94 0.43
N LYS A 387 -6.16 -2.97 1.54
CA LYS A 387 -6.66 -2.57 2.86
C LYS A 387 -7.09 -1.11 2.88
N ASP A 388 -6.28 -0.21 2.30
CA ASP A 388 -6.61 1.22 2.22
C ASP A 388 -7.81 1.48 1.30
N HIS A 389 -7.93 0.76 0.18
CA HIS A 389 -9.08 0.85 -0.70
C HIS A 389 -10.37 0.33 -0.05
N GLU A 390 -10.29 -0.71 0.78
CA GLU A 390 -11.44 -1.21 1.55
C GLU A 390 -11.93 -0.16 2.56
N LYS A 391 -11.00 0.44 3.33
CA LYS A 391 -11.33 1.54 4.26
C LYS A 391 -11.98 2.71 3.53
N PHE A 392 -11.39 3.15 2.42
CA PHE A 392 -11.95 4.23 1.62
C PHE A 392 -13.36 3.91 1.09
N ARG A 393 -13.61 2.65 0.70
CA ARG A 393 -14.94 2.20 0.27
C ARG A 393 -15.95 2.27 1.42
N GLN A 394 -15.55 1.89 2.63
CA GLN A 394 -16.40 1.97 3.82
C GLN A 394 -16.70 3.43 4.19
N ASP A 395 -15.71 4.32 4.14
CA ASP A 395 -15.89 5.75 4.39
C ASP A 395 -16.86 6.39 3.39
N LEU A 396 -16.71 6.08 2.10
CA LEU A 396 -17.65 6.55 1.07
C LEU A 396 -19.07 6.01 1.32
N LYS A 397 -19.20 4.76 1.76
CA LYS A 397 -20.51 4.17 2.09
C LYS A 397 -21.15 4.91 3.27
N MET A 398 -20.40 5.18 4.34
CA MET A 398 -20.89 5.96 5.48
C MET A 398 -21.27 7.39 5.08
N GLN A 399 -20.46 8.06 4.25
CA GLN A 399 -20.79 9.40 3.74
C GLN A 399 -22.07 9.38 2.91
N LYS A 400 -22.23 8.39 2.03
CA LYS A 400 -23.45 8.21 1.23
C LYS A 400 -24.68 8.03 2.11
N GLU A 401 -24.62 7.12 3.09
CA GLU A 401 -25.72 6.88 4.04
C GLU A 401 -26.07 8.15 4.85
N GLY A 402 -25.05 8.91 5.27
CA GLY A 402 -25.24 10.20 5.95
C GLY A 402 -25.92 11.25 5.06
N LEU A 403 -25.55 11.32 3.78
CA LEU A 403 -26.20 12.22 2.81
C LEU A 403 -27.65 11.81 2.52
N GLU A 404 -27.93 10.52 2.36
CA GLU A 404 -29.29 10.00 2.17
C GLU A 404 -30.19 10.30 3.38
N LEU A 405 -29.66 10.18 4.60
CA LEU A 405 -30.39 10.58 5.81
C LEU A 405 -30.67 12.08 5.81
N ARG A 406 -29.66 12.90 5.48
CA ARG A 406 -29.81 14.35 5.44
C ARG A 406 -30.80 14.81 4.38
N GLU A 407 -30.83 14.14 3.23
CA GLU A 407 -31.83 14.40 2.19
C GLU A 407 -33.25 14.17 2.71
N LYS A 408 -33.50 13.03 3.40
CA LYS A 408 -34.80 12.73 4.00
C LYS A 408 -35.23 13.80 5.03
N GLU A 409 -34.32 14.23 5.89
CA GLU A 409 -34.59 15.31 6.85
C GLU A 409 -34.95 16.63 6.15
N LEU A 410 -34.24 16.99 5.09
CA LEU A 410 -34.51 18.21 4.32
C LEU A 410 -35.86 18.13 3.60
N GLN A 411 -36.21 16.97 3.04
CA GLN A 411 -37.51 16.73 2.43
C GLN A 411 -38.65 16.90 3.46
N GLN A 412 -38.50 16.33 4.66
CA GLN A 412 -39.47 16.50 5.75
C GLN A 412 -39.60 17.96 6.18
N ARG A 413 -38.48 18.67 6.37
CA ARG A 413 -38.49 20.10 6.71
C ARG A 413 -39.16 20.93 5.63
N LYS A 414 -38.87 20.67 4.35
CA LYS A 414 -39.49 21.35 3.23
C LYS A 414 -41.01 21.13 3.23
N PHE A 415 -41.45 19.90 3.41
CA PHE A 415 -42.88 19.58 3.51
C PHE A 415 -43.55 20.34 4.66
N HIS A 416 -42.91 20.40 5.83
CA HIS A 416 -43.43 21.14 6.98
C HIS A 416 -43.55 22.65 6.69
N ILE A 417 -42.49 23.26 6.13
CA ILE A 417 -42.49 24.68 5.74
C ILE A 417 -43.60 24.96 4.71
N ASP A 418 -43.77 24.10 3.70
CA ASP A 418 -44.82 24.25 2.70
C ASP A 418 -46.23 24.08 3.28
N CYS A 419 -46.38 23.29 4.34
CA CYS A 419 -47.64 23.17 5.09
C CYS A 419 -47.94 24.45 5.88
N GLU A 420 -46.98 24.94 6.66
CA GLU A 420 -47.10 26.17 7.46
C GLU A 420 -47.35 27.39 6.56
N ARG A 421 -46.63 27.49 5.44
CA ARG A 421 -46.85 28.55 4.44
C ARG A 421 -48.28 28.53 3.90
N ARG A 422 -48.84 27.35 3.63
CA ARG A 422 -50.25 27.21 3.18
C ARG A 422 -51.23 27.65 4.26
N LYS A 423 -50.98 27.31 5.53
CA LYS A 423 -51.81 27.78 6.66
C LYS A 423 -51.80 29.30 6.77
N LEU A 424 -50.62 29.92 6.77
CA LEU A 424 -50.45 31.38 6.82
C LEU A 424 -51.15 32.09 5.66
N ILE A 425 -51.03 31.57 4.43
CA ILE A 425 -51.74 32.12 3.27
C ILE A 425 -53.25 32.05 3.48
N ASN A 426 -53.78 30.94 4.01
CA ASN A 426 -55.21 30.78 4.26
C ASN A 426 -55.71 31.72 5.37
N GLU A 427 -54.96 31.87 6.46
CA GLU A 427 -55.28 32.82 7.53
C GLU A 427 -55.26 34.26 7.02
N LYS A 428 -54.24 34.63 6.23
CA LYS A 428 -54.17 35.96 5.60
C LYS A 428 -55.36 36.20 4.68
N LYS A 429 -55.77 35.21 3.87
CA LYS A 429 -56.98 35.31 3.05
C LYS A 429 -58.23 35.57 3.89
N LYS A 430 -58.43 34.82 4.97
CA LYS A 430 -59.56 35.03 5.91
C LYS A 430 -59.51 36.39 6.60
N MET A 431 -58.33 36.90 6.93
CA MET A 431 -58.18 38.26 7.48
C MET A 431 -58.55 39.32 6.45
N ILE A 432 -58.05 39.20 5.22
CA ILE A 432 -58.39 40.12 4.12
C ILE A 432 -59.89 40.11 3.87
N GLU A 433 -60.53 38.93 3.80
CA GLU A 433 -61.97 38.81 3.58
C GLU A 433 -62.81 39.43 4.71
N ARG A 434 -62.38 39.27 5.96
CA ARG A 434 -63.01 39.96 7.09
C ARG A 434 -62.84 41.47 7.01
N ALA A 435 -61.64 41.95 6.66
CA ALA A 435 -61.37 43.37 6.52
C ALA A 435 -62.17 44.00 5.37
N THR A 436 -62.29 43.32 4.22
CA THR A 436 -63.08 43.81 3.09
C THR A 436 -64.57 43.82 3.40
N LEU A 437 -65.07 42.83 4.14
CA LEU A 437 -66.46 42.84 4.60
C LEU A 437 -66.74 43.98 5.57
N GLU A 438 -65.83 44.23 6.52
CA GLU A 438 -65.97 45.33 7.48
C GLU A 438 -65.89 46.70 6.78
N GLN A 439 -64.99 46.84 5.80
CA GLN A 439 -64.91 48.03 4.98
C GLN A 439 -66.22 48.29 4.22
N LYS A 440 -66.82 47.24 3.61
CA LYS A 440 -68.12 47.37 2.93
C LYS A 440 -69.24 47.81 3.87
N LYS A 441 -69.29 47.28 5.10
CA LYS A 441 -70.26 47.71 6.11
C LYS A 441 -70.06 49.18 6.50
N ALA A 442 -68.81 49.58 6.74
CA ALA A 442 -68.49 50.97 7.06
C ALA A 442 -68.83 51.92 5.90
N GLU A 443 -68.61 51.51 4.65
CA GLU A 443 -69.00 52.27 3.45
C GLU A 443 -70.53 52.41 3.36
N GLU A 444 -71.28 51.34 3.65
CA GLU A 444 -72.75 51.37 3.68
C GLU A 444 -73.29 52.26 4.81
N GLU A 445 -72.72 52.18 6.01
CA GLU A 445 -73.03 53.07 7.13
C GLU A 445 -72.71 54.53 6.81
N MET A 446 -71.55 54.79 6.19
CA MET A 446 -71.15 56.12 5.76
C MET A 446 -72.10 56.67 4.70
N TYR A 447 -72.54 55.83 3.77
CA TYR A 447 -73.54 56.20 2.76
C TYR A 447 -74.89 56.56 3.40
N LEU A 448 -75.36 55.76 4.36
CA LEU A 448 -76.60 56.05 5.11
C LEU A 448 -76.48 57.35 5.90
N LEU A 449 -75.36 57.57 6.57
CA LEU A 449 -75.08 58.81 7.31
C LEU A 449 -75.05 60.02 6.37
N ALA A 450 -74.39 59.91 5.21
CA ALA A 450 -74.34 60.98 4.22
C ALA A 450 -75.75 61.31 3.68
N LYS A 451 -76.59 60.28 3.47
CA LYS A 451 -77.99 60.46 3.05
C LYS A 451 -78.81 61.18 4.14
N GLU A 452 -78.63 60.81 5.40
CA GLU A 452 -79.31 61.46 6.51
C GLU A 452 -78.83 62.89 6.72
N GLN A 453 -77.52 63.16 6.63
CA GLN A 453 -76.98 64.52 6.66
C GLN A 453 -77.54 65.37 5.53
N LYS A 454 -77.68 64.81 4.31
CA LYS A 454 -78.32 65.50 3.20
C LYS A 454 -79.78 65.85 3.52
N ARG A 455 -80.56 64.89 4.06
CA ARG A 455 -81.95 65.13 4.48
C ARG A 455 -82.05 66.22 5.55
N GLN A 456 -81.19 66.17 6.56
CA GLN A 456 -81.12 67.18 7.62
C GLN A 456 -80.73 68.55 7.07
N LYS A 457 -79.77 68.61 6.14
CA LYS A 457 -79.38 69.85 5.46
C LYS A 457 -80.54 70.43 4.66
N GLU A 458 -81.27 69.61 3.90
CA GLU A 458 -82.47 70.03 3.18
C GLU A 458 -83.57 70.54 4.14
N GLU A 459 -83.72 69.91 5.31
CA GLU A 459 -84.65 70.36 6.35
C GLU A 459 -84.23 71.70 6.96
N LEU A 460 -82.95 71.89 7.25
CA LEU A 460 -82.40 73.17 7.72
C LEU A 460 -82.57 74.26 6.67
N HIS A 461 -82.30 73.97 5.39
CA HIS A 461 -82.53 74.90 4.30
C HIS A 461 -84.01 75.30 4.21
N ARG A 462 -84.95 74.37 4.42
CA ARG A 462 -86.39 74.70 4.51
C ARG A 462 -86.69 75.65 5.68
N LYS A 463 -86.15 75.37 6.87
CA LYS A 463 -86.32 76.24 8.04
C LYS A 463 -85.74 77.63 7.81
N ILE A 464 -84.60 77.75 7.14
CA ILE A 464 -84.00 79.04 6.77
C ILE A 464 -84.96 79.81 5.85
N MET A 465 -85.49 79.19 4.80
CA MET A 465 -86.46 79.84 3.91
C MET A 465 -87.74 80.29 4.66
N ASP A 466 -88.24 79.48 5.60
CA ASP A 466 -89.40 79.86 6.42
C ASP A 466 -89.09 81.03 7.36
N LEU A 467 -87.88 81.07 7.94
CA LEU A 467 -87.42 82.17 8.78
C LEU A 467 -87.21 83.45 7.98
N GLU A 468 -86.62 83.36 6.78
CA GLU A 468 -86.49 84.48 5.84
C GLU A 468 -87.87 85.03 5.48
N LYS A 469 -88.84 84.16 5.17
CA LYS A 469 -90.22 84.58 4.89
C LYS A 469 -90.89 85.26 6.09
N ASN A 470 -90.62 84.80 7.31
CA ASN A 470 -91.16 85.43 8.52
C ASN A 470 -90.45 86.75 8.83
N LEU A 471 -89.17 86.88 8.51
CA LEU A 471 -88.44 88.14 8.58
C LEU A 471 -89.03 89.16 7.59
N ASP A 472 -89.31 88.76 6.36
CA ASP A 472 -89.95 89.62 5.36
C ASP A 472 -91.33 90.11 5.83
N LYS A 473 -92.12 89.22 6.46
CA LYS A 473 -93.41 89.61 7.07
C LYS A 473 -93.23 90.62 8.21
N LYS A 474 -92.21 90.42 9.06
CA LYS A 474 -91.89 91.37 10.14
C LYS A 474 -91.56 92.74 9.56
N GLN A 475 -90.70 92.80 8.55
CA GLN A 475 -90.34 94.05 7.89
C GLN A 475 -91.56 94.72 7.22
N ALA A 476 -92.47 93.93 6.63
CA ALA A 476 -93.72 94.45 6.07
C ALA A 476 -94.66 95.03 7.15
N LEU A 477 -94.73 94.40 8.32
CA LEU A 477 -95.47 94.90 9.49
C LEU A 477 -94.87 96.23 9.99
N GLU A 478 -93.54 96.31 10.14
CA GLU A 478 -92.84 97.55 10.52
C GLU A 478 -93.15 98.70 9.55
N LEU A 479 -93.08 98.45 8.24
CA LEU A 479 -93.45 99.43 7.21
C LEU A 479 -94.93 99.85 7.28
N MET A 480 -95.82 98.93 7.67
CA MET A 480 -97.26 99.21 7.80
C MET A 480 -97.55 100.09 9.03
N ILE A 481 -96.90 99.81 10.16
CA ILE A 481 -96.95 100.65 11.37
C ILE A 481 -96.52 102.08 11.04
N GLU A 482 -95.37 102.25 10.36
CA GLU A 482 -94.87 103.58 9.97
C GLU A 482 -95.80 104.30 8.99
N ARG A 483 -96.42 103.58 8.05
CA ARG A 483 -97.46 104.17 7.16
C ARG A 483 -98.67 104.67 7.95
N TYR A 484 -99.16 103.90 8.92
CA TYR A 484 -100.29 104.30 9.75
C TYR A 484 -99.94 105.49 10.67
N ARG A 485 -98.74 105.51 11.25
CA ARG A 485 -98.21 106.67 12.00
C ARG A 485 -98.15 107.92 11.13
N GLY A 486 -97.58 107.80 9.92
CA GLY A 486 -97.51 108.92 8.97
C GLY A 486 -98.88 109.44 8.55
N ALA A 487 -99.85 108.54 8.28
CA ALA A 487 -101.22 108.91 7.95
C ALA A 487 -101.93 109.65 9.11
N LEU A 488 -101.74 109.18 10.36
CA LEU A 488 -102.26 109.84 11.55
C LEU A 488 -101.70 111.25 11.75
N GLU A 489 -100.40 111.43 11.51
CA GLU A 489 -99.75 112.73 11.66
C GLU A 489 -100.23 113.74 10.61
N VAL A 490 -100.44 113.30 9.37
CA VAL A 490 -101.08 114.12 8.32
C VAL A 490 -102.50 114.52 8.71
N MET A 491 -103.31 113.57 9.22
CA MET A 491 -104.69 113.86 9.62
C MET A 491 -104.80 114.83 10.80
N LYS A 492 -103.87 114.79 11.77
CA LYS A 492 -103.78 115.78 12.86
C LYS A 492 -103.60 117.21 12.33
N HIS A 493 -102.79 117.39 11.28
CA HIS A 493 -102.52 118.70 10.70
C HIS A 493 -103.67 119.26 9.85
N MET A 494 -104.65 118.43 9.45
CA MET A 494 -105.78 118.84 8.60
C MET A 494 -106.98 119.43 9.37
N GLY A 495 -106.87 119.73 10.66
CA GLY A 495 -107.94 120.39 11.44
C GLY A 495 -109.12 119.48 11.76
N ALA A 496 -108.84 118.33 12.37
CA ALA A 496 -109.79 117.23 12.62
C ALA A 496 -110.88 117.50 13.68
N ASP A 497 -110.92 118.67 14.30
CA ASP A 497 -111.84 118.92 15.42
C ASP A 497 -113.23 119.45 15.03
N GLU A 498 -113.45 119.82 13.76
CA GLU A 498 -114.77 120.26 13.28
C GLU A 498 -115.46 119.25 12.33
N ASP A 499 -114.73 118.32 11.69
CA ASP A 499 -115.30 117.32 10.77
C ASP A 499 -115.43 115.93 11.41
N MET A 500 -116.67 115.58 11.77
CA MET A 500 -117.03 114.32 12.43
C MET A 500 -116.64 113.08 11.60
N LYS A 501 -116.56 113.20 10.26
CA LYS A 501 -116.20 112.10 9.38
C LYS A 501 -114.70 111.81 9.44
N LEU A 502 -113.87 112.86 9.41
CA LEU A 502 -112.42 112.78 9.58
C LEU A 502 -112.03 112.19 10.94
N LYS A 503 -112.77 112.54 12.00
CA LYS A 503 -112.53 112.00 13.35
C LYS A 503 -112.76 110.49 13.43
N LYS A 504 -113.83 110.00 12.80
CA LYS A 504 -114.13 108.56 12.73
C LYS A 504 -113.06 107.79 11.94
N GLU A 505 -112.59 108.32 10.82
CA GLU A 505 -111.49 107.73 10.04
C GLU A 505 -110.16 107.73 10.84
N MET A 506 -109.89 108.80 11.60
CA MET A 506 -108.72 108.89 12.47
C MET A 506 -108.74 107.83 13.58
N ASP A 507 -109.90 107.58 14.21
CA ASP A 507 -110.01 106.58 15.27
C ASP A 507 -109.92 105.14 14.73
N GLU A 508 -110.45 104.86 13.53
CA GLU A 508 -110.24 103.56 12.85
C GLU A 508 -108.76 103.29 12.51
N ILE A 509 -107.99 104.32 12.15
CA ILE A 509 -106.55 104.18 11.89
C ILE A 509 -105.79 103.99 13.22
N LYS A 510 -106.20 104.63 14.31
CA LYS A 510 -105.60 104.40 15.63
C LYS A 510 -105.80 102.97 16.11
N GLU A 511 -107.01 102.41 16.00
CA GLU A 511 -107.26 101.02 16.40
C GLU A 511 -106.39 100.04 15.60
N LYS A 512 -106.29 100.22 14.28
CA LYS A 512 -105.43 99.39 13.42
C LYS A 512 -103.94 99.55 13.72
N LEU A 513 -103.50 100.77 14.05
CA LEU A 513 -102.13 101.01 14.47
C LEU A 513 -101.84 100.29 15.79
N GLN A 514 -102.74 100.42 16.77
CA GLN A 514 -102.60 99.77 18.07
C GLN A 514 -102.54 98.24 17.94
N GLU A 515 -103.42 97.62 17.14
CA GLU A 515 -103.38 96.17 16.87
C GLU A 515 -102.01 95.73 16.28
N LYS A 516 -101.44 96.53 15.36
CA LYS A 516 -100.14 96.23 14.74
C LYS A 516 -98.96 96.46 15.68
N GLU A 517 -99.03 97.46 16.55
CA GLU A 517 -98.02 97.71 17.58
C GLU A 517 -98.02 96.59 18.64
N GLU A 518 -99.19 96.11 19.06
CA GLU A 518 -99.33 94.95 19.98
C GLU A 518 -98.78 93.66 19.36
N GLU A 519 -99.00 93.42 18.05
CA GLU A 519 -98.42 92.28 17.32
C GLU A 519 -96.88 92.33 17.28
N MET A 520 -96.30 93.54 17.18
CA MET A 520 -94.84 93.73 17.20
C MET A 520 -94.24 93.51 18.58
N GLU A 521 -94.87 94.03 19.63
CA GLU A 521 -94.41 93.89 21.01
C GLU A 521 -94.38 92.41 21.44
N ALA A 522 -95.42 91.63 21.10
CA ALA A 522 -95.45 90.19 21.34
C ALA A 522 -94.29 89.43 20.66
N LEU A 523 -93.85 89.90 19.49
CA LEU A 523 -92.73 89.31 18.75
C LEU A 523 -91.37 89.62 19.41
N GLU A 524 -91.22 90.83 19.96
CA GLU A 524 -90.00 91.27 20.65
C GLU A 524 -89.82 90.57 22.00
N GLU A 525 -90.91 90.39 22.76
CA GLU A 525 -90.90 89.63 24.02
C GLU A 525 -90.40 88.19 23.81
N LEU A 526 -90.89 87.54 22.75
CA LEU A 526 -90.46 86.18 22.40
C LEU A 526 -88.95 86.12 22.11
N ASN A 527 -88.42 87.12 21.41
CA ASN A 527 -86.99 87.17 21.08
C ASN A 527 -86.13 87.33 22.34
N GLN A 528 -86.53 88.20 23.27
CA GLN A 528 -85.83 88.39 24.54
C GLN A 528 -85.84 87.11 25.39
N ALA A 529 -86.95 86.37 25.40
CA ALA A 529 -87.04 85.08 26.10
C ALA A 529 -86.06 84.03 25.55
N LEU A 530 -85.86 83.99 24.23
CA LEU A 530 -84.91 83.06 23.60
C LEU A 530 -83.45 83.38 23.96
N ILE A 531 -83.06 84.66 24.01
CA ILE A 531 -81.71 85.08 24.41
C ILE A 531 -81.41 84.66 25.86
N VAL A 532 -82.37 84.86 26.77
CA VAL A 532 -82.21 84.45 28.18
C VAL A 532 -82.04 82.93 28.29
N LYS A 533 -82.77 82.15 27.49
CA LYS A 533 -82.68 80.69 27.51
C LYS A 533 -81.34 80.17 27.00
N GLU A 534 -80.77 80.78 25.96
CA GLU A 534 -79.46 80.41 25.42
C GLU A 534 -78.35 80.60 26.46
N ARG A 535 -78.28 81.78 27.09
CA ARG A 535 -77.28 82.08 28.13
C ARG A 535 -77.33 81.10 29.29
N ARG A 536 -78.54 80.79 29.79
CA ARG A 536 -78.74 79.79 30.86
C ARG A 536 -78.21 78.41 30.45
N SER A 537 -78.50 77.96 29.23
CA SER A 537 -78.03 76.65 28.75
C SER A 537 -76.50 76.60 28.61
N ASN A 538 -75.85 77.70 28.22
CA ASN A 538 -74.40 77.76 28.14
C ASN A 538 -73.74 77.73 29.53
N ASP A 539 -74.30 78.46 30.50
CA ASP A 539 -73.81 78.44 31.88
C ASP A 539 -73.89 77.01 32.48
N GLU A 540 -74.99 76.31 32.27
CA GLU A 540 -75.16 74.90 32.69
C GLU A 540 -74.08 73.98 32.07
N LEU A 541 -73.74 74.17 30.80
CA LEU A 541 -72.70 73.37 30.12
C LEU A 541 -71.30 73.65 30.68
N GLN A 542 -70.99 74.90 31.02
CA GLN A 542 -69.72 75.27 31.62
C GLN A 542 -69.57 74.70 33.03
N GLU A 543 -70.61 74.78 33.86
CA GLU A 543 -70.62 74.19 35.20
C GLU A 543 -70.48 72.66 35.15
N ALA A 544 -71.21 71.99 34.25
CA ALA A 544 -71.07 70.54 34.06
C ALA A 544 -69.63 70.14 33.67
N ARG A 545 -68.95 70.96 32.86
CA ARG A 545 -67.55 70.74 32.47
C ARG A 545 -66.59 70.91 33.65
N LYS A 546 -66.78 71.95 34.47
CA LYS A 546 -65.98 72.14 35.70
C LYS A 546 -66.14 70.96 36.66
N GLU A 547 -67.38 70.52 36.88
CA GLU A 547 -67.65 69.41 37.81
C GLU A 547 -67.06 68.08 37.29
N THR A 548 -67.11 67.86 35.97
CA THR A 548 -66.49 66.68 35.35
C THR A 548 -64.97 66.67 35.52
N ILE A 549 -64.30 67.83 35.39
CA ILE A 549 -62.86 67.97 35.67
C ILE A 549 -62.59 67.69 37.15
N ASN A 550 -63.43 68.20 38.06
CA ASN A 550 -63.28 67.96 39.50
C ASN A 550 -63.40 66.46 39.83
N GLY A 551 -64.40 65.77 39.29
CA GLY A 551 -64.63 64.33 39.52
C GLY A 551 -63.53 63.41 39.00
N LEU A 552 -62.79 63.84 37.97
CA LEU A 552 -61.69 63.06 37.36
C LEU A 552 -60.29 63.50 37.84
N ARG A 553 -60.20 64.37 38.85
CA ARG A 553 -58.91 64.88 39.36
C ARG A 553 -57.98 63.78 39.87
N ASN A 554 -58.53 62.67 40.37
CA ASN A 554 -57.79 61.53 40.92
C ASN A 554 -57.77 60.31 39.99
N SER A 555 -58.05 60.48 38.70
CA SER A 555 -58.03 59.39 37.73
C SER A 555 -56.65 58.73 37.64
N SER A 556 -56.64 57.43 37.34
CA SER A 556 -55.41 56.64 37.22
C SER A 556 -54.61 57.13 36.01
N PRO A 557 -53.26 57.13 36.07
CA PRO A 557 -52.41 57.38 34.90
C PRO A 557 -52.64 56.38 33.74
N ARG A 558 -53.39 55.30 33.96
CA ARG A 558 -53.77 54.30 32.95
C ARG A 558 -55.12 54.60 32.29
N ASP A 559 -55.87 55.58 32.79
CA ASP A 559 -57.17 55.94 32.24
C ASP A 559 -57.00 56.73 30.94
N ILE A 560 -57.85 56.42 29.95
CA ILE A 560 -57.81 57.04 28.62
C ILE A 560 -58.28 58.50 28.70
N ILE A 561 -59.29 58.77 29.55
CA ILE A 561 -59.83 60.09 29.81
C ILE A 561 -59.52 60.43 31.27
N GLY A 562 -58.90 61.59 31.50
CA GLY A 562 -58.61 62.08 32.83
C GLY A 562 -58.32 63.57 32.81
N VAL A 563 -57.75 64.08 33.90
CA VAL A 563 -57.35 65.48 34.00
C VAL A 563 -55.87 65.62 33.71
N LYS A 564 -55.54 66.41 32.67
CA LYS A 564 -54.16 66.83 32.41
C LYS A 564 -53.93 68.20 33.05
N ARG A 565 -52.85 68.35 33.81
CA ARG A 565 -52.38 69.63 34.32
C ARG A 565 -51.50 70.25 33.24
N LEU A 566 -52.08 71.13 32.43
CA LEU A 566 -51.39 71.76 31.30
C LEU A 566 -50.40 72.79 31.83
N GLY A 567 -49.14 72.70 31.39
CA GLY A 567 -48.06 73.58 31.87
C GLY A 567 -47.35 73.11 33.14
N ASP A 568 -47.61 71.88 33.61
CA ASP A 568 -46.99 71.29 34.80
C ASP A 568 -45.65 70.63 34.45
N LEU A 569 -44.59 70.86 35.25
CA LEU A 569 -43.27 70.29 35.00
C LEU A 569 -43.18 68.82 35.41
N ASN A 570 -42.52 68.01 34.58
CA ASN A 570 -42.20 66.62 34.92
C ASN A 570 -41.04 66.56 35.93
N GLY A 571 -41.36 66.60 37.22
CA GLY A 571 -40.36 66.54 38.30
C GLY A 571 -39.42 65.33 38.25
N LYS A 572 -39.80 64.23 37.56
CA LYS A 572 -38.89 63.08 37.36
C LYS A 572 -37.67 63.44 36.49
N SER A 573 -37.82 64.30 35.49
CA SER A 573 -36.70 64.75 34.65
C SER A 573 -35.66 65.48 35.50
N PHE A 574 -36.11 66.38 36.38
CA PHE A 574 -35.24 67.09 37.33
C PHE A 574 -34.58 66.14 38.33
N LEU A 575 -35.30 65.10 38.80
CA LEU A 575 -34.74 64.09 39.69
C LEU A 575 -33.64 63.26 39.02
N THR A 576 -33.85 62.86 37.75
CA THR A 576 -32.84 62.14 36.97
C THR A 576 -31.59 63.00 36.77
N ALA A 577 -31.75 64.28 36.41
CA ALA A 577 -30.64 65.21 36.26
C ALA A 577 -29.89 65.44 37.59
N ALA A 578 -30.60 65.64 38.69
CA ALA A 578 -30.01 65.85 40.02
C ALA A 578 -29.22 64.62 40.50
N LYS A 579 -29.71 63.40 40.24
CA LYS A 579 -29.01 62.15 40.58
C LYS A 579 -27.66 61.97 39.87
N ARG A 580 -27.41 62.69 38.77
CA ARG A 580 -26.10 62.68 38.08
C ARG A 580 -25.04 63.48 38.85
N LYS A 581 -25.47 64.46 39.67
CA LYS A 581 -24.58 65.42 40.37
C LYS A 581 -24.56 65.23 41.89
N PHE A 582 -25.63 64.71 42.49
CA PHE A 582 -25.82 64.58 43.94
C PHE A 582 -26.19 63.15 44.32
N SER A 583 -25.91 62.74 45.56
CA SER A 583 -26.15 61.37 46.03
C SER A 583 -27.32 61.28 47.02
N GLY A 584 -28.07 60.18 46.98
CA GLY A 584 -29.12 59.87 47.96
C GLY A 584 -30.23 60.93 48.08
N LYS A 585 -30.62 61.25 49.31
CA LYS A 585 -31.70 62.20 49.63
C LYS A 585 -31.39 63.64 49.19
N GLU A 586 -30.12 63.99 49.04
CA GLU A 586 -29.71 65.33 48.58
C GLU A 586 -30.16 65.59 47.14
N ALA A 587 -30.08 64.58 46.27
CA ALA A 587 -30.56 64.66 44.90
C ALA A 587 -32.07 64.93 44.82
N GLU A 588 -32.86 64.39 45.76
CA GLU A 588 -34.31 64.65 45.82
C GLU A 588 -34.64 66.08 46.25
N VAL A 589 -33.86 66.65 47.18
CA VAL A 589 -34.02 68.04 47.59
C VAL A 589 -33.62 68.98 46.45
N LYS A 590 -32.45 68.76 45.84
CA LYS A 590 -31.96 69.56 44.72
C LYS A 590 -32.87 69.50 43.49
N ALA A 591 -33.43 68.34 43.18
CA ALA A 591 -34.40 68.21 42.10
C ALA A 591 -35.65 69.06 42.32
N ARG A 592 -36.16 69.10 43.56
CA ARG A 592 -37.34 69.90 43.92
C ARG A 592 -37.05 71.41 43.86
N GLU A 593 -35.88 71.82 44.34
CA GLU A 593 -35.41 73.21 44.22
C GLU A 593 -35.33 73.63 42.75
N LEU A 594 -34.68 72.83 41.91
CA LEU A 594 -34.55 73.12 40.48
C LEU A 594 -35.92 73.15 39.78
N CYS A 595 -36.80 72.19 40.05
CA CYS A 595 -38.15 72.18 39.49
C CYS A 595 -38.93 73.44 39.88
N SER A 596 -38.84 73.88 41.14
CA SER A 596 -39.52 75.09 41.63
C SER A 596 -38.98 76.39 41.00
N ILE A 597 -37.67 76.46 40.73
CA ILE A 597 -37.06 77.60 40.03
C ILE A 597 -37.65 77.70 38.62
N TRP A 598 -37.72 76.58 37.90
CA TRP A 598 -38.24 76.54 36.54
C TRP A 598 -39.76 76.73 36.47
N ASP A 599 -40.53 76.24 37.45
CA ASP A 599 -41.95 76.57 37.58
C ASP A 599 -42.16 78.09 37.77
N SER A 600 -41.29 78.73 38.56
CA SER A 600 -41.34 80.19 38.76
C SER A 600 -41.03 80.95 37.48
N HIS A 601 -40.09 80.46 36.67
CA HIS A 601 -39.81 81.03 35.35
C HIS A 601 -40.99 80.85 34.39
N LEU A 602 -41.59 79.65 34.31
CA LEU A 602 -42.77 79.41 33.46
C LEU A 602 -43.95 80.31 33.80
N GLY A 603 -44.12 80.62 35.08
CA GLY A 603 -45.15 81.53 35.57
C GLY A 603 -44.85 83.01 35.40
N ASP A 604 -43.62 83.40 35.03
CA ASP A 604 -43.20 84.79 34.86
C ASP A 604 -43.69 85.34 33.50
N PRO A 605 -44.64 86.30 33.47
CA PRO A 605 -45.13 86.85 32.21
C PRO A 605 -44.07 87.65 31.44
N SER A 606 -42.99 88.10 32.11
CA SER A 606 -41.90 88.85 31.48
C SER A 606 -40.92 87.96 30.71
N TRP A 607 -40.96 86.64 30.92
CA TRP A 607 -40.14 85.68 30.19
C TRP A 607 -40.97 84.96 29.12
N HIS A 608 -40.72 85.31 27.85
CA HIS A 608 -41.43 84.79 26.70
C HIS A 608 -40.43 84.37 25.60
N PRO A 609 -39.77 83.19 25.72
CA PRO A 609 -38.73 82.75 24.79
C PRO A 609 -39.36 82.13 23.53
N PHE A 610 -40.18 82.92 22.83
CA PHE A 610 -40.77 82.57 21.54
C PHE A 610 -40.39 83.61 20.49
N LYS A 611 -40.18 83.15 19.26
CA LYS A 611 -40.05 83.98 18.07
C LYS A 611 -41.16 83.65 17.08
N VAL A 612 -41.60 84.66 16.35
CA VAL A 612 -42.64 84.50 15.32
C VAL A 612 -41.99 84.16 13.99
N ILE A 613 -42.42 83.07 13.36
CA ILE A 613 -42.07 82.70 11.98
C ILE A 613 -43.30 82.72 11.09
N MET A 614 -43.10 82.82 9.77
CA MET A 614 -44.18 82.75 8.79
C MET A 614 -44.29 81.32 8.24
N ASP A 615 -45.36 80.60 8.59
CA ASP A 615 -45.66 79.27 8.06
C ASP A 615 -46.94 79.34 7.20
N ASN A 616 -46.82 79.04 5.90
CA ASN A 616 -47.91 79.14 4.90
C ASN A 616 -48.70 80.47 4.94
N GLY A 617 -48.02 81.58 5.16
CA GLY A 617 -48.61 82.92 5.19
C GLY A 617 -49.32 83.30 6.51
N LYS A 618 -49.23 82.45 7.55
CA LYS A 618 -49.72 82.75 8.90
C LYS A 618 -48.55 82.92 9.89
N PRO A 619 -48.59 83.91 10.79
CA PRO A 619 -47.61 84.03 11.86
C PRO A 619 -47.79 82.89 12.87
N VAL A 620 -46.72 82.14 13.13
CA VAL A 620 -46.68 81.03 14.11
C VAL A 620 -45.54 81.28 15.10
N GLU A 621 -45.83 81.24 16.39
CA GLU A 621 -44.84 81.33 17.46
C GLU A 621 -44.14 79.98 17.67
N ILE A 622 -42.81 79.99 17.58
CA ILE A 622 -41.95 78.85 17.90
C ILE A 622 -40.98 79.22 19.01
N ILE A 623 -40.44 78.23 19.71
CA ILE A 623 -39.45 78.46 20.78
C ILE A 623 -38.20 79.10 20.19
N ASP A 624 -37.68 80.12 20.88
CA ASP A 624 -36.38 80.68 20.55
C ASP A 624 -35.26 79.89 21.23
N GLU A 625 -34.62 78.99 20.47
CA GLU A 625 -33.49 78.19 20.94
C GLU A 625 -32.26 79.05 21.32
N GLU A 626 -32.25 80.33 20.91
CA GLU A 626 -31.19 81.26 21.28
C GLU A 626 -31.37 81.91 22.67
N ASP A 627 -32.51 81.70 23.34
CA ASP A 627 -32.79 82.26 24.66
C ASP A 627 -31.74 81.81 25.70
N GLU A 628 -31.15 82.79 26.39
CA GLU A 628 -30.07 82.59 27.35
C GLU A 628 -30.46 81.65 28.49
N LYS A 629 -31.70 81.72 29.02
CA LYS A 629 -32.13 80.84 30.10
C LYS A 629 -32.30 79.40 29.59
N LEU A 630 -32.91 79.21 28.43
CA LEU A 630 -33.09 77.89 27.81
C LEU A 630 -31.75 77.24 27.41
N LYS A 631 -30.78 78.02 26.93
CA LYS A 631 -29.41 77.54 26.66
C LYS A 631 -28.72 77.05 27.92
N ASN A 632 -28.68 77.90 28.95
CA ASN A 632 -28.08 77.55 30.24
C ASN A 632 -28.75 76.32 30.87
N LEU A 633 -30.09 76.20 30.76
CA LEU A 633 -30.83 75.02 31.21
C LEU A 633 -30.32 73.73 30.57
N LYS A 634 -30.13 73.76 29.25
CA LYS A 634 -29.71 72.61 28.45
C LYS A 634 -28.27 72.22 28.78
N GLU A 635 -27.38 73.19 28.94
CA GLU A 635 -25.99 72.97 29.33
C GLU A 635 -25.85 72.43 30.76
N GLU A 636 -26.61 72.98 31.72
CA GLU A 636 -26.47 72.63 33.13
C GLU A 636 -27.21 71.35 33.54
N LEU A 637 -28.42 71.12 33.03
CA LEU A 637 -29.32 70.05 33.48
C LEU A 637 -29.60 69.00 32.39
N GLY A 638 -29.19 69.26 31.16
CA GLY A 638 -29.28 68.34 30.02
C GLY A 638 -30.62 68.34 29.28
N ASP A 639 -30.65 67.65 28.15
CA ASP A 639 -31.76 67.65 27.20
C ASP A 639 -33.10 67.19 27.80
N GLU A 640 -33.08 66.23 28.73
CA GLU A 640 -34.32 65.70 29.36
C GLU A 640 -35.09 66.75 30.17
N VAL A 641 -34.38 67.71 30.79
CA VAL A 641 -34.98 68.80 31.55
C VAL A 641 -35.37 69.93 30.62
N TYR A 642 -34.54 70.25 29.64
CA TYR A 642 -34.85 71.21 28.57
C TYR A 642 -36.18 70.87 27.88
N GLU A 643 -36.36 69.63 27.42
CA GLU A 643 -37.59 69.19 26.74
C GLU A 643 -38.81 69.25 27.66
N ALA A 644 -38.64 68.94 28.95
CA ALA A 644 -39.72 69.04 29.93
C ALA A 644 -40.20 70.50 30.12
N VAL A 645 -39.26 71.44 30.22
CA VAL A 645 -39.56 72.88 30.36
C VAL A 645 -40.17 73.44 29.07
N VAL A 646 -39.60 73.11 27.91
CA VAL A 646 -40.12 73.55 26.61
C VAL A 646 -41.54 73.05 26.37
N LYS A 647 -41.83 71.78 26.72
CA LYS A 647 -43.18 71.23 26.61
C LYS A 647 -44.17 71.98 27.50
N ALA A 648 -43.85 72.19 28.77
CA ALA A 648 -44.72 72.93 29.69
C ALA A 648 -44.95 74.37 29.20
N LEU A 649 -43.91 75.04 28.71
CA LEU A 649 -44.00 76.39 28.17
C LEU A 649 -44.94 76.47 26.94
N LYS A 650 -44.85 75.52 26.01
CA LYS A 650 -45.78 75.42 24.86
C LYS A 650 -47.22 75.21 25.30
N GLU A 651 -47.45 74.35 26.29
CA GLU A 651 -48.79 74.09 26.83
C GLU A 651 -49.39 75.36 27.48
N VAL A 652 -48.62 76.10 28.27
CA VAL A 652 -49.08 77.36 28.87
C VAL A 652 -49.42 78.39 27.80
N ASN A 653 -48.59 78.56 26.76
CA ASN A 653 -48.85 79.54 25.70
C ASN A 653 -50.10 79.19 24.87
N GLN A 654 -50.36 77.90 24.64
CA GLN A 654 -51.51 77.46 23.87
C GLN A 654 -52.84 77.56 24.63
N TYR A 655 -52.85 77.19 25.92
CA TYR A 655 -54.09 76.99 26.67
C TYR A 655 -54.36 78.06 27.72
N ASN A 656 -53.34 78.80 28.16
CA ASN A 656 -53.46 79.88 29.13
C ASN A 656 -52.44 81.02 28.87
N PRO A 657 -52.40 81.61 27.67
CA PRO A 657 -51.35 82.57 27.30
C PRO A 657 -51.29 83.78 28.24
N SER A 658 -52.45 84.28 28.68
CA SER A 658 -52.56 85.45 29.55
C SER A 658 -52.37 85.12 31.04
N GLY A 659 -52.83 83.95 31.48
CA GLY A 659 -52.81 83.60 32.90
C GLY A 659 -51.49 83.01 33.38
N ARG A 660 -50.73 82.33 32.50
CA ARG A 660 -49.42 81.73 32.80
C ARG A 660 -49.40 80.74 33.99
N TYR A 661 -50.57 80.30 34.48
CA TYR A 661 -50.70 79.30 35.54
C TYR A 661 -51.19 77.96 34.99
N ILE A 662 -50.92 76.90 35.74
CA ILE A 662 -51.30 75.53 35.40
C ILE A 662 -52.83 75.39 35.36
N ILE A 663 -53.39 74.98 34.21
CA ILE A 663 -54.82 74.74 34.06
C ILE A 663 -55.10 73.22 34.11
N PRO A 664 -55.98 72.75 35.02
CA PRO A 664 -56.53 71.40 34.91
C PRO A 664 -57.55 71.36 33.78
N GLU A 665 -57.31 70.51 32.78
CA GLU A 665 -58.20 70.36 31.64
C GLU A 665 -58.61 68.89 31.45
N LEU A 666 -59.84 68.66 30.99
CA LEU A 666 -60.31 67.34 30.62
C LEU A 666 -59.58 66.87 29.36
N TRP A 667 -58.83 65.78 29.45
CA TRP A 667 -57.91 65.33 28.42
C TRP A 667 -58.14 63.88 28.01
N ASN A 668 -57.98 63.63 26.71
CA ASN A 668 -57.92 62.29 26.14
C ASN A 668 -56.44 61.95 25.91
N PHE A 669 -55.88 61.10 26.77
CA PHE A 669 -54.47 60.71 26.72
C PHE A 669 -54.13 59.75 25.57
N ARG A 670 -55.13 59.10 24.97
CA ARG A 670 -54.92 58.25 23.78
C ARG A 670 -54.76 59.10 22.51
N GLU A 671 -55.56 60.15 22.38
CA GLU A 671 -55.57 61.02 21.20
C GLU A 671 -54.76 62.31 21.39
N ASP A 672 -54.16 62.49 22.56
CA ASP A 672 -53.43 63.69 23.00
C ASP A 672 -54.14 65.02 22.66
N ARG A 673 -55.43 65.10 23.02
CA ARG A 673 -56.27 66.30 22.82
C ARG A 673 -57.21 66.58 24.00
N ARG A 674 -57.75 67.80 24.03
CA ARG A 674 -58.87 68.17 24.90
C ARG A 674 -60.06 67.22 24.65
N ALA A 675 -60.59 66.65 25.72
CA ALA A 675 -61.74 65.77 25.67
C ALA A 675 -63.06 66.55 25.67
N ARG A 676 -64.08 65.96 25.06
CA ARG A 676 -65.46 66.44 25.04
C ARG A 676 -66.14 66.12 26.38
N LEU A 677 -67.12 66.93 26.77
CA LEU A 677 -67.87 66.71 28.02
C LEU A 677 -68.48 65.29 28.09
N LYS A 678 -69.05 64.83 26.97
CA LYS A 678 -69.58 63.46 26.84
C LYS A 678 -68.54 62.38 27.13
N GLU A 679 -67.30 62.54 26.62
CA GLU A 679 -66.22 61.58 26.85
C GLU A 679 -65.85 61.52 28.35
N GLY A 680 -65.88 62.66 29.04
CA GLY A 680 -65.66 62.73 30.49
C GLY A 680 -66.78 62.04 31.28
N VAL A 681 -68.04 62.36 30.97
CA VAL A 681 -69.22 61.75 31.62
C VAL A 681 -69.25 60.24 31.39
N ASP A 682 -69.00 59.78 30.16
CA ASP A 682 -68.95 58.35 29.83
C ASP A 682 -67.85 57.62 30.62
N SER A 683 -66.69 58.28 30.82
CA SER A 683 -65.59 57.76 31.64
C SER A 683 -65.98 57.62 33.12
N ILE A 684 -66.63 58.64 33.68
CA ILE A 684 -67.15 58.62 35.06
C ILE A 684 -68.19 57.51 35.20
N LEU A 685 -69.16 57.42 34.29
CA LEU A 685 -70.20 56.38 34.30
C LEU A 685 -69.63 54.98 34.21
N LYS A 686 -68.61 54.77 33.38
CA LYS A 686 -67.92 53.47 33.26
C LYS A 686 -67.23 53.10 34.58
N THR A 687 -66.53 54.05 35.17
CA THR A 687 -65.84 53.87 36.46
C THR A 687 -66.84 53.56 37.58
N TRP A 688 -67.96 54.28 37.62
CA TRP A 688 -69.05 54.03 38.55
C TRP A 688 -69.66 52.63 38.37
N LYS A 689 -69.93 52.18 37.15
CA LYS A 689 -70.42 50.82 36.86
C LYS A 689 -69.46 49.73 37.35
N THR A 690 -68.14 49.95 37.24
CA THR A 690 -67.14 49.00 37.74
C THR A 690 -66.99 48.98 39.26
N LEU A 691 -67.37 50.06 39.95
CA LEU A 691 -67.31 50.18 41.41
C LEU A 691 -68.60 49.70 42.12
N GLN A 692 -69.65 49.34 41.37
CA GLN A 692 -70.84 48.75 41.99
C GLN A 692 -70.54 47.32 42.49
N PRO A 693 -70.91 46.98 43.73
CA PRO A 693 -70.83 45.60 44.20
C PRO A 693 -71.66 44.71 43.27
N LYS A 694 -71.07 43.60 42.80
CA LYS A 694 -71.84 42.56 42.12
C LYS A 694 -72.89 42.06 43.12
N ARG A 695 -74.16 42.43 42.94
CA ARG A 695 -75.27 41.75 43.61
C ARG A 695 -75.30 40.33 43.07
N TYR A 696 -74.85 39.39 43.90
CA TYR A 696 -75.01 37.95 43.66
C TYR A 696 -76.48 37.58 43.71
#